data_AF-A0A834I1V4-F1
#
_entry.id   AF-A0A834I1V4-F1
#
_cell.length_a   1.000
_cell.length_b   1.000
_cell.length_c   1.000
_cell.angle_alpha   90.00
_cell.angle_beta   90.00
_cell.angle_gamma   90.00
#
_symmetry.space_group_name_H-M   'P 1'
#
loop_
_entity.id
_entity.type
_entity.pdbx_description
1 polymer ?
#
loop_
_entity_poly.entity_id
_entity_poly.type
_entity_poly.pdbx_seq_one_letter_code
_entity_poly.pdbx_strand_id
1 'polypeptide(L)'
;MIALIWTVSLTATIPWALFFDLVVIFSDAPDVQLCLEVWPEPMNGSLYFLVANLLFCYILPMILITMCYVLIYVKVWKRHIPTDTRDAQMERMQQKSKVKVVKMLVAVVILFVISWLPLYAIFARIKLGGEIAPWEEEVLPIATPIAQWLGASNSCINPILYAFFNKKFRKGFAAVLKSRRCCGRLRYYETVTVTASSSASVRKSSHFYNNNSSTRKLTTAADALTVSYICNNADHYSHQYYGSNRQRTVKYGDQTNIMRLWTQTVPLSSESVPPTSDPLLLQSAQQLAQSIRNRKLTCQQVVQTFINRIKEVNPIINAVVDERFSEALKEATAIDDAISIGNIMETDFDNKPLLGIPFTTKESVACKGMAFTFGLKKRKGHKAHFDADCVELMKKAGAILVGVTNIPQLNLWQETSNPIYGLTKNPYNTSRNVGGSSGGEASIIASCGSPIGIGTDIGGSSRIPAFMCGLFGHKPTCNIIPIKGLTFRTGQEEDSMVVCGPITKNVADLILCLKVLAGPKRVQKLNLDEPVAIKDLKVYYVSNPRDIFVSPFRGETKYFFNRAIEMFKEVCETKPSELQFEDLKYTTKLWKYWMTQEGTNFKHDINNREGEINSIVEIVKHFTIGGDFTTATIYNLINGLMKKVDEKWAKQTTEQLKKAILSKLDNNSVLIYPSVPFPASYHYTAFLRPYNFNLFSIWNVLKLPVTQVPLGLGKDGLPMGIQVVAAPFQDRLCIAVAKELEQHFGGFKEP
;
A
#
# COMPACT_ATOMS: atom_id res chain seq x y z
N MET A 1 -13.31 -13.79 -23.53
CA MET A 1 -12.66 -13.20 -24.73
C MET A 1 -11.86 -11.95 -24.40
N ILE A 2 -12.47 -10.88 -23.87
CA ILE A 2 -11.72 -9.64 -23.51
C ILE A 2 -10.60 -9.91 -22.48
N ALA A 3 -10.91 -10.62 -21.41
CA ALA A 3 -9.91 -11.01 -20.40
C ALA A 3 -8.73 -11.78 -21.02
N LEU A 4 -9.01 -12.72 -21.93
CA LEU A 4 -7.97 -13.48 -22.64
C LEU A 4 -7.09 -12.57 -23.50
N ILE A 5 -7.68 -11.62 -24.23
CA ILE A 5 -6.93 -10.64 -25.04
C ILE A 5 -6.02 -9.80 -24.14
N TRP A 6 -6.54 -9.35 -22.99
CA TRP A 6 -5.76 -8.56 -22.04
C TRP A 6 -4.63 -9.38 -21.42
N THR A 7 -4.88 -10.64 -21.04
CA THR A 7 -3.85 -11.54 -20.53
C THR A 7 -2.76 -11.77 -21.58
N VAL A 8 -3.12 -12.10 -22.83
CA VAL A 8 -2.14 -12.33 -23.90
C VAL A 8 -1.34 -11.06 -24.19
N SER A 9 -1.99 -9.90 -24.28
CA SER A 9 -1.32 -8.62 -24.51
C SER A 9 -0.38 -8.22 -23.36
N LEU A 10 -0.78 -8.48 -22.12
CA LEU A 10 0.04 -8.18 -20.95
C LEU A 10 1.26 -9.12 -20.90
N THR A 11 1.05 -10.42 -21.09
CA THR A 11 2.14 -11.41 -21.12
C THR A 11 3.13 -11.13 -22.25
N ALA A 12 2.64 -10.72 -23.42
CA ALA A 12 3.50 -10.38 -24.56
C ALA A 12 4.37 -9.14 -24.32
N THR A 13 3.97 -8.22 -23.43
CA THR A 13 4.67 -6.94 -23.18
C THR A 13 5.45 -6.89 -21.86
N ILE A 14 5.15 -7.78 -20.90
CA ILE A 14 5.86 -7.89 -19.61
C ILE A 14 7.38 -7.98 -19.76
N PRO A 15 7.96 -8.75 -20.70
CA PRO A 15 9.41 -8.84 -20.82
C PRO A 15 10.08 -7.48 -21.05
N TRP A 16 9.48 -6.60 -21.87
CA TRP A 16 9.98 -5.22 -21.99
C TRP A 16 10.08 -4.54 -20.62
N ALA A 17 9.02 -4.57 -19.82
CA ALA A 17 9.02 -3.95 -18.49
C ALA A 17 10.10 -4.49 -17.53
N LEU A 18 10.60 -5.71 -17.76
CA LEU A 18 11.64 -6.34 -16.92
C LEU A 18 13.07 -6.03 -17.39
N PHE A 19 13.26 -5.69 -18.67
CA PHE A 19 14.58 -5.56 -19.29
C PHE A 19 14.91 -4.14 -19.76
N PHE A 20 14.06 -3.15 -19.52
CA PHE A 20 14.47 -1.75 -19.64
C PHE A 20 15.33 -1.33 -18.44
N ASP A 21 16.48 -0.72 -18.69
CA ASP A 21 17.38 -0.17 -17.68
C ASP A 21 17.77 1.27 -18.05
N LEU A 22 18.14 2.06 -17.04
CA LEU A 22 18.67 3.41 -17.26
C LEU A 22 20.19 3.32 -17.44
N VAL A 23 20.63 3.58 -18.67
CA VAL A 23 22.04 3.49 -19.06
C VAL A 23 22.61 4.90 -19.23
N VAL A 24 23.78 5.13 -18.64
CA VAL A 24 24.58 6.34 -18.85
C VAL A 24 25.27 6.22 -20.21
N ILE A 25 24.89 7.07 -21.17
CA ILE A 25 25.48 7.02 -22.53
C ILE A 25 26.75 7.86 -22.63
N PHE A 26 26.76 9.01 -21.98
CA PHE A 26 27.90 9.92 -22.00
C PHE A 26 28.66 9.79 -20.68
N SER A 27 29.88 9.24 -20.72
CA SER A 27 30.78 9.13 -19.57
C SER A 27 31.02 10.49 -18.89
N ASP A 28 30.94 11.56 -19.68
CA ASP A 28 31.30 12.92 -19.28
C ASP A 28 30.08 13.70 -18.74
N ALA A 29 28.87 13.13 -18.85
CA ALA A 29 27.61 13.70 -18.36
C ALA A 29 26.74 12.59 -17.74
N PRO A 30 27.11 12.05 -16.56
CA PRO A 30 26.44 10.91 -15.93
C PRO A 30 24.98 11.17 -15.53
N ASP A 31 24.55 12.42 -15.52
CA ASP A 31 23.18 12.85 -15.26
C ASP A 31 22.24 12.59 -16.46
N VAL A 32 22.79 12.39 -17.66
CA VAL A 32 22.00 12.08 -18.86
C VAL A 32 21.90 10.56 -19.02
N GLN A 33 20.82 10.01 -18.49
CA GLN A 33 20.50 8.59 -18.57
C GLN A 33 19.43 8.33 -19.62
N LEU A 34 19.63 7.30 -20.45
CA LEU A 34 18.65 6.85 -21.42
C LEU A 34 18.06 5.52 -20.99
N CYS A 35 16.74 5.41 -21.08
CA CYS A 35 16.02 4.17 -20.81
C CYS A 35 16.16 3.25 -22.02
N LEU A 36 17.08 2.30 -21.96
CA LEU A 36 17.39 1.37 -23.03
C LEU A 36 17.03 -0.05 -22.63
N GLU A 37 16.72 -0.85 -23.65
CA GLU A 37 16.40 -2.26 -23.50
C GLU A 37 17.72 -3.06 -23.38
N VAL A 38 18.00 -3.60 -22.19
CA VAL A 38 19.22 -4.35 -21.87
C VAL A 38 18.86 -5.81 -21.60
N TRP A 39 19.02 -6.65 -22.62
CA TRP A 39 18.82 -8.09 -22.49
C TRP A 39 20.08 -8.80 -21.99
N PRO A 40 19.94 -9.93 -21.25
CA PRO A 40 21.09 -10.74 -20.83
C PRO A 40 21.96 -11.20 -22.00
N GLU A 41 21.34 -11.52 -23.13
CA GLU A 41 22.03 -11.82 -24.39
C GLU A 41 21.38 -11.03 -25.53
N PRO A 42 22.17 -10.43 -26.45
CA PRO A 42 21.63 -9.62 -27.55
C PRO A 42 20.62 -10.36 -28.44
N MET A 43 20.85 -11.65 -28.67
CA MET A 43 19.98 -12.49 -29.52
C MET A 43 18.56 -12.62 -28.95
N ASN A 44 18.41 -12.61 -27.61
CA ASN A 44 17.10 -12.69 -26.96
C ASN A 44 16.25 -11.45 -27.22
N GLY A 45 16.87 -10.27 -27.26
CA GLY A 45 16.18 -9.02 -27.56
C GLY A 45 15.68 -8.91 -29.00
N SER A 46 16.44 -9.45 -29.96
CA SER A 46 16.03 -9.54 -31.36
C SER A 46 14.95 -10.59 -31.56
N LEU A 47 15.05 -11.76 -30.93
CA LEU A 47 14.03 -12.81 -30.98
C LEU A 47 12.70 -12.35 -30.37
N TYR A 48 12.74 -11.70 -29.21
CA TYR A 48 11.56 -11.13 -28.58
C TYR A 48 10.90 -10.07 -29.46
N PHE A 49 11.68 -9.19 -30.09
CA PHE A 49 11.14 -8.23 -31.05
C PHE A 49 10.45 -8.92 -32.24
N LEU A 50 11.10 -9.91 -32.85
CA LEU A 50 10.55 -10.60 -34.02
C LEU A 50 9.24 -11.34 -33.70
N VAL A 51 9.23 -12.10 -32.61
CA VAL A 51 8.12 -12.99 -32.25
C VAL A 51 7.02 -12.21 -31.54
N ALA A 52 7.33 -11.56 -30.41
CA ALA A 52 6.30 -10.94 -29.58
C ALA A 52 5.81 -9.62 -30.17
N ASN A 53 6.72 -8.74 -30.59
CA ASN A 53 6.33 -7.40 -31.05
C ASN A 53 5.89 -7.39 -32.51
N LEU A 54 6.76 -7.82 -33.43
CA LEU A 54 6.47 -7.73 -34.85
C LEU A 54 5.38 -8.73 -35.26
N LEU A 55 5.53 -10.01 -34.93
CA LEU A 55 4.55 -11.03 -35.33
C LEU A 55 3.25 -10.92 -34.52
N PHE A 56 3.29 -11.04 -33.19
CA PHE A 56 2.07 -11.09 -32.38
C PHE A 56 1.39 -9.73 -32.16
N CYS A 57 2.12 -8.62 -32.06
CA CYS A 57 1.51 -7.31 -31.81
C CYS A 57 1.21 -6.49 -33.08
N TYR A 58 1.81 -6.83 -34.23
CA TYR A 58 1.59 -6.09 -35.48
C TYR A 58 1.05 -6.95 -36.63
N ILE A 59 1.82 -7.93 -37.11
CA ILE A 59 1.47 -8.71 -38.32
C ILE A 59 0.19 -9.52 -38.10
N LEU A 60 0.10 -10.29 -37.01
CA LEU A 60 -1.06 -11.13 -36.73
C LEU A 60 -2.34 -10.30 -36.55
N PRO A 61 -2.38 -9.23 -35.72
CA PRO A 61 -3.53 -8.33 -35.64
C PRO A 61 -3.88 -7.71 -36.99
N MET A 62 -2.89 -7.26 -37.77
CA MET A 62 -3.12 -6.71 -39.11
C MET A 62 -3.81 -7.73 -40.03
N ILE A 63 -3.34 -8.98 -40.07
CA ILE A 63 -3.95 -10.05 -40.87
C ILE A 63 -5.38 -10.32 -40.38
N LEU A 64 -5.57 -10.50 -39.08
CA LEU A 64 -6.87 -10.81 -38.49
C LEU A 64 -7.90 -9.70 -38.74
N ILE A 65 -7.52 -8.44 -38.51
CA ILE A 65 -8.36 -7.28 -38.79
C ILE A 65 -8.70 -7.23 -40.28
N THR A 66 -7.71 -7.40 -41.16
CA THR A 66 -7.95 -7.40 -42.61
C THR A 66 -8.92 -8.51 -43.01
N MET A 67 -8.72 -9.74 -42.52
CA MET A 67 -9.62 -10.87 -42.77
C MET A 67 -11.03 -10.60 -42.25
N CYS A 68 -11.18 -10.14 -41.00
CA CYS A 68 -12.47 -9.80 -40.42
C CYS A 68 -13.20 -8.74 -41.25
N TYR A 69 -12.48 -7.71 -41.69
CA TYR A 69 -13.05 -6.60 -42.45
C TYR A 69 -13.44 -7.04 -43.86
N VAL A 70 -12.66 -7.91 -44.51
CA VAL A 70 -13.02 -8.54 -45.79
C VAL A 70 -14.26 -9.42 -45.63
N LEU A 71 -14.37 -10.22 -44.57
CA LEU A 71 -15.56 -11.03 -44.30
C LEU A 71 -16.80 -10.17 -44.06
N ILE A 72 -16.66 -9.07 -43.30
CA ILE A 72 -17.73 -8.09 -43.09
C ILE A 72 -18.12 -7.45 -44.43
N TYR A 73 -17.14 -7.06 -45.25
CA TYR A 73 -17.37 -6.51 -46.58
C TYR A 73 -18.19 -7.49 -47.44
N VAL A 74 -17.74 -8.74 -47.56
CA VAL A 74 -18.45 -9.80 -48.31
C VAL A 74 -19.88 -9.98 -47.78
N LYS A 75 -20.06 -10.03 -46.46
CA LYS A 75 -21.38 -10.21 -45.83
C LYS A 75 -22.30 -9.01 -46.06
N VAL A 76 -21.79 -7.78 -46.00
CA VAL A 76 -22.55 -6.55 -46.27
C VAL A 76 -22.91 -6.44 -47.74
N TRP A 77 -21.99 -6.86 -48.62
CA TRP A 77 -22.17 -6.83 -50.07
C TRP A 77 -23.17 -7.89 -50.54
N LYS A 78 -23.07 -9.13 -50.05
CA LYS A 78 -23.96 -10.26 -50.39
C LYS A 78 -25.34 -10.20 -49.75
N ARG A 79 -25.59 -9.28 -48.81
CA ARG A 79 -26.91 -9.16 -48.17
C ARG A 79 -27.93 -8.60 -49.16
N HIS A 80 -28.65 -9.49 -49.82
CA HIS A 80 -29.87 -9.23 -50.57
C HIS A 80 -31.05 -9.28 -49.60
N ILE A 81 -31.91 -8.26 -49.61
CA ILE A 81 -33.10 -8.18 -48.76
C ILE A 81 -34.28 -8.28 -49.73
N PRO A 82 -35.25 -9.21 -49.54
CA PRO A 82 -36.43 -9.25 -50.37
C PRO A 82 -37.22 -7.97 -50.15
N THR A 83 -37.34 -7.13 -51.17
CA THR A 83 -38.27 -5.99 -51.17
C THR A 83 -39.21 -6.16 -52.34
N ASP A 84 -40.46 -6.49 -52.05
CA ASP A 84 -41.55 -6.66 -53.03
C ASP A 84 -42.07 -5.34 -53.62
N THR A 85 -41.34 -4.22 -53.45
CA THR A 85 -41.73 -2.93 -54.04
C THR A 85 -40.51 -2.22 -54.63
N ARG A 86 -40.63 -1.92 -55.94
CA ARG A 86 -39.63 -1.20 -56.75
C ARG A 86 -39.54 0.28 -56.34
N ASP A 87 -38.89 0.55 -55.22
CA ASP A 87 -38.58 1.92 -54.82
C ASP A 87 -37.08 2.20 -55.00
N ALA A 88 -36.70 2.63 -56.22
CA ALA A 88 -35.31 2.89 -56.62
C ALA A 88 -34.58 3.89 -55.69
N GLN A 89 -35.34 4.73 -54.98
CA GLN A 89 -34.81 5.69 -54.00
C GLN A 89 -34.36 5.01 -52.70
N MET A 90 -35.06 3.97 -52.24
CA MET A 90 -34.64 3.16 -51.08
C MET A 90 -33.39 2.33 -51.37
N GLU A 91 -33.29 1.71 -52.56
CA GLU A 91 -32.09 0.98 -52.98
C GLU A 91 -30.86 1.89 -53.05
N ARG A 92 -30.99 3.10 -53.64
CA ARG A 92 -29.91 4.10 -53.69
C ARG A 92 -29.49 4.57 -52.30
N MET A 93 -30.43 4.79 -51.39
CA MET A 93 -30.11 5.16 -50.00
C MET A 93 -29.38 4.03 -49.27
N GLN A 94 -29.78 2.78 -49.49
CA GLN A 94 -29.14 1.61 -48.89
C GLN A 94 -27.75 1.35 -49.46
N GLN A 95 -27.55 1.44 -50.78
CA GLN A 95 -26.22 1.37 -51.38
C GLN A 95 -25.29 2.47 -50.86
N LYS A 96 -25.78 3.71 -50.74
CA LYS A 96 -25.02 4.82 -50.12
C LYS A 96 -24.63 4.52 -48.67
N SER A 97 -25.49 3.83 -47.91
CA SER A 97 -25.16 3.42 -46.53
C SER A 97 -24.12 2.29 -46.47
N LYS A 98 -24.22 1.28 -47.35
CA LYS A 98 -23.26 0.18 -47.47
C LYS A 98 -21.87 0.71 -47.84
N VAL A 99 -21.78 1.60 -48.84
CA VAL A 99 -20.52 2.22 -49.28
C VAL A 99 -19.88 3.05 -48.15
N LYS A 100 -20.67 3.76 -47.33
CA LYS A 100 -20.13 4.52 -46.18
C LYS A 100 -19.51 3.62 -45.12
N VAL A 101 -20.16 2.50 -44.80
CA VAL A 101 -19.62 1.52 -43.84
C VAL A 101 -18.33 0.91 -44.38
N VAL A 102 -18.31 0.51 -45.66
CA VAL A 102 -17.11 -0.04 -46.29
C VAL A 102 -15.96 0.98 -46.34
N LYS A 103 -16.22 2.23 -46.72
CA LYS A 103 -15.19 3.29 -46.72
C LYS A 103 -14.61 3.54 -45.33
N MET A 104 -15.46 3.57 -44.31
CA MET A 104 -15.03 3.69 -42.91
C MET A 104 -14.18 2.49 -42.49
N LEU A 105 -14.59 1.27 -42.86
CA LEU A 105 -13.87 0.04 -42.52
C LEU A 105 -12.48 0.01 -43.19
N VAL A 106 -12.38 0.36 -44.47
CA VAL A 106 -11.09 0.44 -45.18
C VAL A 106 -10.18 1.51 -44.58
N ALA A 107 -10.73 2.68 -44.23
CA ALA A 107 -9.96 3.76 -43.60
C ALA A 107 -9.34 3.33 -42.27
N VAL A 108 -10.06 2.56 -41.44
CA VAL A 108 -9.54 2.04 -40.16
C VAL A 108 -8.36 1.10 -40.37
N VAL A 109 -8.42 0.20 -41.35
CA VAL A 109 -7.32 -0.73 -41.64
C VAL A 109 -6.08 0.00 -42.14
N ILE A 110 -6.26 0.92 -43.11
CA ILE A 110 -5.16 1.72 -43.67
C ILE A 110 -4.50 2.55 -42.57
N LEU A 111 -5.29 3.23 -41.73
CA LEU A 111 -4.76 4.04 -40.64
C LEU A 111 -4.03 3.19 -39.60
N PHE A 112 -4.53 2.00 -39.27
CA PHE A 112 -3.82 1.08 -38.37
C PHE A 112 -2.44 0.69 -38.94
N VAL A 113 -2.38 0.31 -40.21
CA VAL A 113 -1.12 -0.08 -40.87
C VAL A 113 -0.15 1.10 -40.91
N ILE A 114 -0.58 2.25 -41.45
CA ILE A 114 0.29 3.42 -41.63
C ILE A 114 0.75 3.99 -40.29
N SER A 115 -0.08 3.92 -39.25
CA SER A 115 0.28 4.52 -37.96
C SER A 115 1.39 3.75 -37.24
N TRP A 116 1.41 2.42 -37.39
CA TRP A 116 2.35 1.55 -36.66
C TRP A 116 3.55 1.10 -37.52
N LEU A 117 3.41 1.03 -38.85
CA LEU A 117 4.47 0.57 -39.75
C LEU A 117 5.81 1.30 -39.56
N PRO A 118 5.87 2.65 -39.44
CA PRO A 118 7.15 3.35 -39.29
C PRO A 118 7.92 2.90 -38.05
N LEU A 119 7.21 2.69 -36.93
CA LEU A 119 7.84 2.30 -35.66
C LEU A 119 8.44 0.90 -35.75
N TYR A 120 7.68 -0.05 -36.32
CA TYR A 120 8.17 -1.42 -36.51
C TYR A 120 9.28 -1.51 -37.55
N ALA A 121 9.26 -0.68 -38.59
CA ALA A 121 10.33 -0.60 -39.58
C ALA A 121 11.64 -0.07 -38.95
N ILE A 122 11.55 0.99 -38.14
CA ILE A 122 12.70 1.54 -37.41
C ILE A 122 13.28 0.49 -36.46
N PHE A 123 12.45 -0.17 -35.65
CA PHE A 123 12.96 -1.19 -34.73
C PHE A 123 13.50 -2.43 -35.44
N ALA A 124 12.91 -2.83 -36.56
CA ALA A 124 13.48 -3.89 -37.39
C ALA A 124 14.86 -3.51 -37.93
N ARG A 125 15.05 -2.26 -38.39
CA ARG A 125 16.35 -1.76 -38.83
C ARG A 125 17.38 -1.73 -37.69
N ILE A 126 17.00 -1.26 -36.50
CA ILE A 126 17.89 -1.19 -35.34
C ILE A 126 18.30 -2.59 -34.86
N LYS A 127 17.35 -3.53 -34.79
CA LYS A 127 17.58 -4.85 -34.18
C LYS A 127 18.12 -5.92 -35.13
N LEU A 128 17.84 -5.80 -36.43
CA LEU A 128 18.18 -6.81 -37.42
C LEU A 128 19.20 -6.31 -38.46
N GLY A 129 19.43 -5.00 -38.56
CA GLY A 129 20.15 -4.39 -39.69
C GLY A 129 21.67 -4.25 -39.54
N GLY A 130 22.31 -4.90 -38.58
CA GLY A 130 23.77 -4.75 -38.36
C GLY A 130 24.16 -3.33 -37.95
N GLU A 131 25.40 -2.92 -38.25
CA GLU A 131 25.93 -1.60 -37.89
C GLU A 131 25.08 -0.45 -38.46
N ILE A 132 24.94 0.61 -37.67
CA ILE A 132 24.16 1.80 -38.00
C ILE A 132 25.08 2.74 -38.79
N ALA A 133 24.63 3.18 -39.97
CA ALA A 133 25.41 4.11 -40.78
C ALA A 133 25.42 5.50 -40.13
N PRO A 134 26.46 6.34 -40.36
CA PRO A 134 26.56 7.65 -39.71
C PRO A 134 25.34 8.57 -39.91
N TRP A 135 24.72 8.52 -41.09
CA TRP A 135 23.51 9.30 -41.37
C TRP A 135 22.27 8.77 -40.62
N GLU A 136 22.23 7.49 -40.27
CA GLU A 136 21.15 6.90 -39.48
C GLU A 136 21.24 7.30 -38.01
N GLU A 137 22.45 7.54 -37.48
CA GLU A 137 22.65 8.05 -36.12
C GLU A 137 22.03 9.45 -35.91
N GLU A 138 21.98 10.27 -36.96
CA GLU A 138 21.32 11.58 -36.92
C GLU A 138 19.79 11.48 -37.08
N VAL A 139 19.32 10.54 -37.92
CA VAL A 139 17.90 10.44 -38.29
C VAL A 139 17.08 9.65 -37.27
N LEU A 140 17.61 8.55 -36.73
CA LEU A 140 16.88 7.65 -35.84
C LEU A 140 16.37 8.34 -34.56
N PRO A 141 17.13 9.21 -33.88
CA PRO A 141 16.65 9.94 -32.69
C PRO A 141 15.48 10.89 -32.99
N ILE A 142 15.38 11.40 -34.23
CA ILE A 142 14.30 12.30 -34.66
C ILE A 142 13.07 11.50 -35.12
N ALA A 143 13.29 10.46 -35.91
CA ALA A 143 12.22 9.65 -36.50
C ALA A 143 11.51 8.78 -35.46
N THR A 144 12.23 8.26 -34.46
CA THR A 144 11.67 7.31 -33.47
C THR A 144 10.55 7.93 -32.62
N PRO A 145 10.70 9.12 -32.00
CA PRO A 145 9.61 9.74 -31.25
C PRO A 145 8.38 10.07 -32.12
N ILE A 146 8.59 10.46 -33.37
CA ILE A 146 7.50 10.74 -34.33
C ILE A 146 6.73 9.45 -34.64
N ALA A 147 7.44 8.35 -34.90
CA ALA A 147 6.83 7.06 -35.15
C ALA A 147 6.09 6.50 -33.92
N GLN A 148 6.65 6.69 -32.72
CA GLN A 148 5.99 6.34 -31.45
C GLN A 148 4.71 7.14 -31.25
N TRP A 149 4.77 8.45 -31.47
CA TRP A 149 3.60 9.33 -31.38
C TRP A 149 2.51 8.92 -32.37
N LEU A 150 2.89 8.61 -33.62
CA LEU A 150 1.94 8.19 -34.65
C LEU A 150 1.24 6.87 -34.27
N GLY A 151 2.00 5.88 -33.80
CA GLY A 151 1.46 4.59 -33.33
C GLY A 151 0.51 4.76 -32.15
N ALA A 152 0.95 5.49 -31.11
CA ALA A 152 0.15 5.75 -29.91
C ALA A 152 -1.13 6.54 -30.20
N SER A 153 -1.08 7.46 -31.19
CA SER A 153 -2.23 8.27 -31.60
C SER A 153 -3.34 7.47 -32.28
N ASN A 154 -3.06 6.27 -32.79
CA ASN A 154 -4.03 5.43 -33.49
C ASN A 154 -5.30 5.16 -32.66
N SER A 155 -5.17 4.92 -31.35
CA SER A 155 -6.32 4.70 -30.47
C SER A 155 -7.23 5.93 -30.32
N CYS A 156 -6.70 7.13 -30.54
CA CYS A 156 -7.44 8.39 -30.47
C CYS A 156 -8.15 8.74 -31.79
N ILE A 157 -7.80 8.09 -32.90
CA ILE A 157 -8.34 8.40 -34.23
C ILE A 157 -9.72 7.77 -34.46
N ASN A 158 -10.03 6.63 -33.82
CA ASN A 158 -11.30 5.94 -34.01
C ASN A 158 -12.54 6.81 -33.70
N PRO A 159 -12.62 7.54 -32.58
CA PRO A 159 -13.72 8.49 -32.33
C PRO A 159 -13.83 9.60 -33.38
N ILE A 160 -12.70 10.06 -33.93
CA ILE A 160 -12.65 11.08 -34.98
C ILE A 160 -13.24 10.50 -36.27
N LEU A 161 -12.85 9.30 -36.68
CA LEU A 161 -13.44 8.60 -37.83
C LEU A 161 -14.95 8.42 -37.66
N TYR A 162 -15.42 8.01 -36.47
CA TYR A 162 -16.85 7.91 -36.21
C TYR A 162 -17.56 9.26 -36.25
N ALA A 163 -16.92 10.34 -35.79
CA ALA A 163 -17.47 11.69 -35.93
C ALA A 163 -17.64 12.10 -37.40
N PHE A 164 -16.67 11.81 -38.27
CA PHE A 164 -16.77 12.13 -39.70
C PHE A 164 -17.77 11.23 -40.44
N PHE A 165 -17.68 9.91 -40.26
CA PHE A 165 -18.43 8.95 -41.08
C PHE A 165 -19.83 8.60 -40.51
N ASN A 166 -20.11 8.83 -39.23
CA ASN A 166 -21.36 8.40 -38.58
C ASN A 166 -22.18 9.59 -38.03
N LYS A 167 -23.23 9.97 -38.78
CA LYS A 167 -24.16 11.05 -38.40
C LYS A 167 -24.91 10.76 -37.09
N LYS A 168 -25.21 9.48 -36.79
CA LYS A 168 -25.89 9.08 -35.55
C LYS A 168 -24.96 9.21 -34.35
N PHE A 169 -23.68 8.86 -34.52
CA PHE A 169 -22.64 9.06 -33.51
C PHE A 169 -22.51 10.54 -33.14
N ARG A 170 -22.38 11.45 -34.13
CA ARG A 170 -22.33 12.90 -33.88
C ARG A 170 -23.51 13.44 -33.07
N LYS A 171 -24.73 13.04 -33.44
CA LYS A 171 -25.95 13.46 -32.72
C LYS A 171 -25.96 12.94 -31.27
N GLY A 172 -25.58 11.67 -31.07
CA GLY A 172 -25.48 11.07 -29.73
C GLY A 172 -24.41 11.74 -28.87
N PHE A 173 -23.23 11.99 -29.44
CA PHE A 173 -22.12 12.66 -28.76
C PHE A 173 -22.47 14.09 -28.34
N ALA A 174 -23.12 14.86 -29.22
CA ALA A 174 -23.62 16.19 -28.90
C ALA A 174 -24.68 16.16 -27.78
N ALA A 175 -25.55 15.14 -27.76
CA ALA A 175 -26.55 14.97 -26.70
C ALA A 175 -25.90 14.66 -25.34
N VAL A 176 -24.84 13.84 -25.30
CA VAL A 176 -24.07 13.55 -24.08
C VAL A 176 -23.45 14.84 -23.53
N LEU A 177 -22.74 15.61 -24.36
CA LEU A 177 -22.10 16.86 -23.95
C LEU A 177 -23.09 17.90 -23.42
N LYS A 178 -24.26 18.03 -24.05
CA LYS A 178 -25.32 18.93 -23.59
C LYS A 178 -25.97 18.48 -22.27
N SER A 179 -25.95 17.18 -21.96
CA SER A 179 -26.66 16.65 -20.80
C SER A 179 -25.94 16.87 -19.45
N ARG A 180 -24.62 17.12 -19.46
CA ARG A 180 -23.77 17.30 -18.26
C ARG A 180 -23.89 16.21 -17.18
N ARG A 181 -24.47 15.04 -17.50
CA ARG A 181 -24.59 13.86 -16.62
C ARG A 181 -23.81 12.70 -17.23
N CYS A 182 -22.93 12.04 -16.48
CA CYS A 182 -22.13 10.93 -17.01
C CYS A 182 -22.96 9.69 -17.33
N CYS A 183 -24.10 9.54 -16.66
CA CYS A 183 -24.71 8.25 -16.44
C CYS A 183 -26.24 8.39 -16.39
N GLY A 184 -26.92 8.04 -17.50
CA GLY A 184 -28.38 8.12 -17.64
C GLY A 184 -28.88 7.77 -19.05
N ARG A 185 -30.17 7.44 -19.19
CA ARG A 185 -30.79 7.04 -20.48
C ARG A 185 -31.07 8.28 -21.33
N LEU A 186 -30.17 8.60 -22.27
CA LEU A 186 -30.34 9.72 -23.20
C LEU A 186 -31.42 9.40 -24.25
N ARG A 187 -32.48 10.22 -24.34
CA ARG A 187 -33.49 10.17 -25.40
C ARG A 187 -33.21 11.28 -26.41
N TYR A 188 -33.22 10.95 -27.71
CA TYR A 188 -33.31 11.94 -28.77
C TYR A 188 -34.34 11.51 -29.81
N TYR A 189 -35.08 12.48 -30.34
CA TYR A 189 -36.16 12.27 -31.32
C TYR A 189 -35.67 12.60 -32.73
N GLU A 190 -35.85 11.69 -33.67
CA GLU A 190 -35.64 11.99 -35.09
C GLU A 190 -36.99 12.30 -35.73
N THR A 191 -37.22 13.58 -36.05
CA THR A 191 -38.35 13.98 -36.90
C THR A 191 -37.96 13.70 -38.33
N VAL A 192 -38.59 12.70 -38.96
CA VAL A 192 -38.46 12.46 -40.40
C VAL A 192 -39.73 12.98 -41.06
N THR A 193 -39.63 14.10 -41.76
CA THR A 193 -40.70 14.58 -42.65
C THR A 193 -40.68 13.70 -43.90
N VAL A 194 -41.67 12.81 -44.04
CA VAL A 194 -41.96 12.13 -45.29
C VAL A 194 -42.88 13.05 -46.07
N THR A 195 -42.34 13.85 -46.99
CA THR A 195 -43.14 14.67 -47.90
C THR A 195 -43.56 13.83 -49.11
N ALA A 196 -44.66 13.08 -48.94
CA ALA A 196 -45.58 12.72 -50.01
C ALA A 196 -46.92 12.29 -49.38
N SER A 197 -47.87 13.23 -49.37
CA SER A 197 -49.32 13.11 -49.17
C SER A 197 -49.87 12.42 -47.90
N SER A 198 -50.60 13.23 -47.10
CA SER A 198 -51.49 12.92 -45.97
C SER A 198 -50.85 12.72 -44.57
N SER A 199 -50.77 13.84 -43.85
CA SER A 199 -51.14 14.02 -42.44
C SER A 199 -50.88 12.88 -41.43
N ALA A 200 -49.64 12.43 -41.25
CA ALA A 200 -49.22 11.76 -40.01
C ALA A 200 -47.71 11.89 -39.78
N SER A 201 -47.28 12.78 -38.87
CA SER A 201 -45.90 12.75 -38.36
C SER A 201 -45.76 11.63 -37.33
N VAL A 202 -45.04 10.55 -37.65
CA VAL A 202 -44.75 9.51 -36.66
C VAL A 202 -43.39 9.77 -36.00
N ARG A 203 -43.39 10.08 -34.70
CA ARG A 203 -42.16 10.17 -33.89
C ARG A 203 -41.60 8.78 -33.66
N LYS A 204 -40.45 8.44 -34.28
CA LYS A 204 -39.65 7.27 -33.88
C LYS A 204 -38.64 7.68 -32.81
N SER A 205 -38.78 7.14 -31.59
CA SER A 205 -37.71 7.19 -30.58
C SER A 205 -36.71 6.08 -30.84
N SER A 206 -35.41 6.39 -30.85
CA SER A 206 -34.36 5.36 -30.85
C SER A 206 -33.59 5.42 -29.53
N HIS A 207 -33.31 4.25 -28.94
CA HIS A 207 -32.63 4.13 -27.66
C HIS A 207 -31.14 3.83 -27.84
N PHE A 208 -30.30 4.43 -26.99
CA PHE A 208 -28.93 3.98 -26.76
C PHE A 208 -28.95 3.09 -25.52
N TYR A 209 -28.56 1.82 -25.65
CA TYR A 209 -28.42 0.88 -24.53
C TYR A 209 -26.93 0.84 -24.17
N ASN A 210 -26.57 1.24 -22.96
CA ASN A 210 -25.25 0.94 -22.41
C ASN A 210 -25.36 -0.42 -21.71
N ASN A 211 -24.82 -1.46 -22.34
CA ASN A 211 -25.06 -2.83 -21.91
C ASN A 211 -24.08 -3.19 -20.79
N ASN A 212 -24.55 -3.18 -19.54
CA ASN A 212 -23.96 -3.92 -18.44
C ASN A 212 -25.07 -4.57 -17.63
N SER A 213 -25.65 -5.64 -18.19
CA SER A 213 -26.23 -6.77 -17.45
C SER A 213 -26.78 -7.78 -18.45
N SER A 214 -26.01 -8.81 -18.76
CA SER A 214 -26.51 -10.03 -19.40
C SER A 214 -26.73 -11.09 -18.32
N THR A 215 -27.97 -11.26 -17.89
CA THR A 215 -28.48 -12.54 -17.41
C THR A 215 -29.75 -12.86 -18.20
N ARG A 216 -29.60 -13.69 -19.23
CA ARG A 216 -30.70 -14.46 -19.82
C ARG A 216 -31.18 -15.46 -18.78
N LYS A 217 -32.44 -15.39 -18.37
CA LYS A 217 -33.21 -16.59 -18.03
C LYS A 217 -34.06 -16.93 -19.26
N LEU A 218 -33.90 -18.15 -19.77
CA LEU A 218 -34.86 -18.74 -20.70
C LEU A 218 -36.14 -19.07 -19.92
N THR A 219 -37.27 -18.60 -20.43
CA THR A 219 -38.59 -19.20 -20.19
C THR A 219 -38.95 -20.05 -21.42
N THR A 220 -39.42 -21.26 -21.19
CA THR A 220 -40.07 -22.09 -22.19
C THR A 220 -41.47 -21.54 -22.52
N ALA A 221 -41.79 -21.59 -23.81
CA ALA A 221 -43.06 -21.24 -24.47
C ALA A 221 -44.22 -22.13 -23.97
N ALA A 222 -45.51 -21.87 -24.23
CA ALA A 222 -46.16 -21.23 -25.36
C ALA A 222 -47.59 -20.83 -24.95
N ASP A 223 -48.14 -19.74 -25.48
CA ASP A 223 -49.48 -19.72 -26.11
C ASP A 223 -49.84 -18.33 -26.63
N ALA A 224 -50.65 -18.34 -27.67
CA ALA A 224 -50.78 -17.28 -28.66
C ALA A 224 -51.89 -16.27 -28.35
N LEU A 225 -51.78 -15.15 -29.09
CA LEU A 225 -52.88 -14.38 -29.69
C LEU A 225 -53.62 -13.30 -28.87
N THR A 226 -53.48 -12.07 -29.39
CA THR A 226 -54.51 -11.02 -29.61
C THR A 226 -54.55 -9.77 -28.70
N VAL A 227 -53.97 -8.69 -29.25
CA VAL A 227 -54.46 -7.30 -29.44
C VAL A 227 -55.52 -6.67 -28.50
N SER A 228 -55.30 -5.36 -28.27
CA SER A 228 -56.24 -4.27 -27.91
C SER A 228 -56.44 -4.03 -26.41
N TYR A 229 -56.68 -2.84 -25.86
CA TYR A 229 -56.51 -1.41 -26.19
C TYR A 229 -56.88 -0.66 -24.88
N ILE A 230 -56.47 0.61 -24.73
CA ILE A 230 -57.06 1.64 -23.84
C ILE A 230 -56.82 1.51 -22.32
N CYS A 231 -56.19 2.54 -21.72
CA CYS A 231 -56.88 3.37 -20.72
C CYS A 231 -56.15 4.69 -20.42
N ASN A 232 -56.99 5.73 -20.30
CA ASN A 232 -56.72 7.12 -19.94
C ASN A 232 -56.73 7.32 -18.42
N ASN A 233 -56.16 8.47 -17.99
CA ASN A 233 -56.52 9.25 -16.79
C ASN A 233 -56.27 8.59 -15.42
N ALA A 234 -56.13 9.27 -14.30
CA ALA A 234 -55.82 10.65 -13.87
C ALA A 234 -55.71 10.57 -12.33
N ASP A 235 -55.32 11.68 -11.68
CA ASP A 235 -55.56 11.98 -10.24
C ASP A 235 -54.68 11.23 -9.22
N HIS A 236 -54.30 11.76 -8.05
CA HIS A 236 -54.40 13.09 -7.44
C HIS A 236 -53.35 13.15 -6.29
N TYR A 237 -53.12 14.36 -5.79
CA TYR A 237 -52.25 14.75 -4.67
C TYR A 237 -52.62 14.11 -3.31
N SER A 238 -51.63 13.91 -2.42
CA SER A 238 -51.46 14.68 -1.15
C SER A 238 -50.47 14.02 -0.15
N HIS A 239 -49.89 14.89 0.68
CA HIS A 239 -48.85 14.67 1.70
C HIS A 239 -49.33 13.92 2.96
N GLN A 240 -48.42 13.21 3.65
CA GLN A 240 -48.27 13.31 5.12
C GLN A 240 -46.96 12.65 5.67
N TYR A 241 -46.42 13.27 6.72
CA TYR A 241 -45.26 12.88 7.54
C TYR A 241 -45.67 11.93 8.69
N TYR A 242 -44.87 10.90 8.99
CA TYR A 242 -44.23 10.57 10.29
C TYR A 242 -43.84 9.07 10.39
N GLY A 243 -42.61 8.82 10.87
CA GLY A 243 -42.23 7.74 11.79
C GLY A 243 -42.33 6.26 11.36
N SER A 244 -41.18 5.58 11.27
CA SER A 244 -40.84 4.45 12.16
C SER A 244 -39.66 3.62 11.64
N ASN A 245 -38.79 3.28 12.59
CA ASN A 245 -37.74 2.29 12.47
C ASN A 245 -38.27 0.95 11.94
N ARG A 246 -37.60 0.42 10.91
CA ARG A 246 -37.51 -1.03 10.68
C ARG A 246 -36.17 -1.38 10.05
N GLN A 247 -35.24 -1.77 10.91
CA GLN A 247 -34.10 -2.62 10.53
C GLN A 247 -34.66 -3.88 9.85
N ARG A 248 -34.32 -4.07 8.56
CA ARG A 248 -34.47 -5.36 7.87
C ARG A 248 -33.09 -5.99 7.76
N THR A 249 -32.82 -6.92 8.66
CA THR A 249 -31.80 -7.96 8.51
C THR A 249 -32.11 -8.77 7.26
N VAL A 250 -31.27 -8.63 6.22
CA VAL A 250 -31.32 -9.50 5.05
C VAL A 250 -30.27 -10.60 5.25
N LYS A 251 -30.74 -11.82 5.53
CA LYS A 251 -29.94 -13.04 5.40
C LYS A 251 -29.61 -13.22 3.92
N TYR A 252 -28.34 -13.05 3.55
CA TYR A 252 -27.87 -13.49 2.24
C TYR A 252 -27.45 -14.95 2.33
N GLY A 253 -28.24 -15.79 1.66
CA GLY A 253 -27.96 -17.19 1.41
C GLY A 253 -26.75 -17.36 0.50
N ASP A 254 -26.10 -18.48 0.74
CA ASP A 254 -24.93 -19.03 0.07
C ASP A 254 -25.14 -19.15 -1.44
N GLN A 255 -24.27 -18.52 -2.24
CA GLN A 255 -23.88 -18.84 -3.63
C GLN A 255 -23.22 -17.62 -4.28
N THR A 256 -21.88 -17.62 -4.41
CA THR A 256 -21.10 -17.21 -5.61
C THR A 256 -19.60 -17.03 -5.27
N ASN A 257 -18.80 -18.05 -5.58
CA ASN A 257 -17.36 -18.15 -5.25
C ASN A 257 -16.39 -17.52 -6.27
N ILE A 258 -16.84 -16.71 -7.24
CA ILE A 258 -15.98 -16.25 -8.37
C ILE A 258 -15.71 -14.74 -8.37
N MET A 259 -16.42 -13.95 -7.55
CA MET A 259 -16.27 -12.48 -7.52
C MET A 259 -15.54 -11.93 -6.29
N ARG A 260 -15.12 -12.79 -5.34
CA ARG A 260 -14.39 -12.39 -4.11
C ARG A 260 -12.94 -11.98 -4.31
N LEU A 261 -12.32 -12.32 -5.45
CA LEU A 261 -10.89 -12.07 -5.70
C LEU A 261 -10.54 -10.59 -5.96
N TRP A 262 -11.53 -9.74 -6.26
CA TRP A 262 -11.29 -8.34 -6.64
C TRP A 262 -12.02 -7.32 -5.76
N THR A 263 -12.77 -7.77 -4.76
CA THR A 263 -13.46 -6.93 -3.79
C THR A 263 -13.16 -7.43 -2.38
N GLN A 264 -11.93 -7.22 -1.91
CA GLN A 264 -11.80 -6.81 -0.52
C GLN A 264 -12.55 -5.48 -0.43
N THR A 265 -13.82 -5.55 -0.03
CA THR A 265 -14.68 -4.38 0.17
C THR A 265 -13.93 -3.44 1.08
N VAL A 266 -13.38 -2.35 0.52
CA VAL A 266 -12.89 -1.22 1.30
C VAL A 266 -14.05 -0.84 2.22
N PRO A 267 -13.90 -0.89 3.54
CA PRO A 267 -14.92 -0.38 4.44
C PRO A 267 -15.17 1.07 4.04
N LEU A 268 -16.33 1.34 3.42
CA LEU A 268 -16.75 2.70 3.07
C LEU A 268 -17.28 3.43 4.32
N SER A 269 -17.55 2.72 5.41
CA SER A 269 -17.83 3.33 6.70
C SER A 269 -16.52 3.81 7.34
N SER A 270 -16.45 5.12 7.60
CA SER A 270 -15.42 5.73 8.42
C SER A 270 -15.94 5.80 9.86
N GLU A 271 -15.59 4.80 10.64
CA GLU A 271 -15.82 4.80 12.09
C GLU A 271 -14.49 5.05 12.80
N SER A 272 -14.50 5.79 13.91
CA SER A 272 -13.41 5.83 14.89
C SER A 272 -13.74 4.91 16.07
N VAL A 273 -12.74 4.57 16.88
CA VAL A 273 -13.00 3.88 18.15
C VAL A 273 -13.73 4.81 19.12
N PRO A 274 -14.56 4.29 20.04
CA PRO A 274 -15.18 5.12 21.07
C PRO A 274 -14.10 5.75 21.97
N PRO A 275 -14.31 6.98 22.49
CA PRO A 275 -13.36 7.58 23.44
C PRO A 275 -13.26 6.75 24.72
N THR A 276 -12.15 6.90 25.43
CA THR A 276 -11.89 6.24 26.71
C THR A 276 -12.83 6.75 27.78
N SER A 277 -13.40 5.81 28.55
CA SER A 277 -14.28 6.10 29.68
C SER A 277 -13.54 6.16 31.02
N ASP A 278 -12.34 5.57 31.09
CA ASP A 278 -11.52 5.49 32.30
C ASP A 278 -10.20 6.28 32.11
N PRO A 279 -9.96 7.34 32.90
CA PRO A 279 -8.72 8.13 32.85
C PRO A 279 -7.43 7.31 33.08
N LEU A 280 -7.52 6.15 33.72
CA LEU A 280 -6.38 5.24 33.94
C LEU A 280 -5.75 4.81 32.60
N LEU A 281 -6.55 4.64 31.55
CA LEU A 281 -6.11 4.19 30.22
C LEU A 281 -5.14 5.18 29.54
N LEU A 282 -5.22 6.46 29.91
CA LEU A 282 -4.38 7.53 29.38
C LEU A 282 -3.06 7.69 30.15
N GLN A 283 -2.94 7.13 31.35
CA GLN A 283 -1.71 7.21 32.15
C GLN A 283 -0.55 6.47 31.49
N SER A 284 0.66 6.94 31.73
CA SER A 284 1.89 6.28 31.31
C SER A 284 2.14 5.01 32.11
N ALA A 285 2.91 4.06 31.56
CA ALA A 285 3.32 2.87 32.31
C ALA A 285 4.08 3.23 33.58
N GLN A 286 4.92 4.28 33.54
CA GLN A 286 5.59 4.82 34.73
C GLN A 286 4.62 5.30 35.81
N GLN A 287 3.57 6.05 35.43
CA GLN A 287 2.57 6.55 36.38
C GLN A 287 1.74 5.41 37.00
N LEU A 288 1.38 4.41 36.19
CA LEU A 288 0.68 3.22 36.64
C LEU A 288 1.55 2.41 37.61
N ALA A 289 2.82 2.19 37.29
CA ALA A 289 3.75 1.44 38.13
C ALA A 289 3.97 2.15 39.47
N GLN A 290 4.13 3.48 39.44
CA GLN A 290 4.24 4.29 40.66
C GLN A 290 2.97 4.22 41.52
N SER A 291 1.79 4.18 40.90
CA SER A 291 0.52 4.07 41.61
C SER A 291 0.34 2.72 42.28
N ILE A 292 0.79 1.63 41.65
CA ILE A 292 0.84 0.28 42.23
C ILE A 292 1.82 0.25 43.42
N ARG A 293 3.04 0.77 43.23
CA ARG A 293 4.06 0.88 44.29
C ARG A 293 3.52 1.63 45.51
N ASN A 294 2.81 2.74 45.28
CA ASN A 294 2.19 3.56 46.32
C ASN A 294 0.85 3.03 46.85
N ARG A 295 0.44 1.81 46.49
CA ARG A 295 -0.83 1.16 46.92
C ARG A 295 -2.10 1.96 46.56
N LYS A 296 -2.03 2.83 45.55
CA LYS A 296 -3.19 3.58 45.04
C LYS A 296 -4.04 2.77 44.07
N LEU A 297 -3.40 1.83 43.37
CA LEU A 297 -4.02 0.90 42.43
C LEU A 297 -3.49 -0.50 42.70
N THR A 298 -4.30 -1.52 42.43
CA THR A 298 -3.84 -2.92 42.39
C THR A 298 -3.44 -3.32 40.97
N CYS A 299 -2.58 -4.34 40.83
CA CYS A 299 -2.21 -4.91 39.54
C CYS A 299 -3.46 -5.45 38.82
N GLN A 300 -4.36 -6.13 39.54
CA GLN A 300 -5.59 -6.67 38.99
C GLN A 300 -6.48 -5.56 38.41
N GLN A 301 -6.63 -4.44 39.12
CA GLN A 301 -7.42 -3.30 38.65
C GLN A 301 -6.87 -2.75 37.33
N VAL A 302 -5.56 -2.51 37.27
CA VAL A 302 -4.89 -2.01 36.07
C VAL A 302 -5.09 -2.99 34.90
N VAL A 303 -4.77 -4.26 35.08
CA VAL A 303 -4.89 -5.28 34.02
C VAL A 303 -6.35 -5.43 33.57
N GLN A 304 -7.31 -5.45 34.49
CA GLN A 304 -8.73 -5.55 34.17
C GLN A 304 -9.23 -4.35 33.36
N THR A 305 -8.80 -3.13 33.69
CA THR A 305 -9.17 -1.92 32.96
C THR A 305 -8.68 -1.98 31.51
N PHE A 306 -7.43 -2.37 31.27
CA PHE A 306 -6.91 -2.53 29.90
C PHE A 306 -7.60 -3.68 29.13
N ILE A 307 -7.89 -4.82 29.78
CA ILE A 307 -8.63 -5.92 29.17
C ILE A 307 -10.03 -5.47 28.73
N ASN A 308 -10.73 -4.71 29.58
CA ASN A 308 -12.05 -4.17 29.24
C ASN A 308 -11.98 -3.27 28.01
N ARG A 309 -10.95 -2.41 27.93
CA ARG A 309 -10.72 -1.58 26.76
C ARG A 309 -10.43 -2.39 25.50
N ILE A 310 -9.60 -3.44 25.59
CA ILE A 310 -9.34 -4.34 24.44
C ILE A 310 -10.65 -4.96 23.94
N LYS A 311 -11.50 -5.46 24.84
CA LYS A 311 -12.79 -6.08 24.49
C LYS A 311 -13.74 -5.10 23.79
N GLU A 312 -13.70 -3.82 24.18
CA GLU A 312 -14.49 -2.75 23.58
C GLU A 312 -14.03 -2.42 22.16
N VAL A 313 -12.72 -2.21 21.96
CA VAL A 313 -12.21 -1.63 20.70
C VAL A 313 -11.79 -2.67 19.66
N ASN A 314 -11.33 -3.85 20.08
CA ASN A 314 -10.79 -4.85 19.16
C ASN A 314 -11.77 -5.34 18.08
N PRO A 315 -13.10 -5.47 18.33
CA PRO A 315 -14.08 -5.78 17.29
C PRO A 315 -14.13 -4.76 16.14
N ILE A 316 -13.73 -3.51 16.39
CA ILE A 316 -13.72 -2.43 15.40
C ILE A 316 -12.42 -2.47 14.57
N ILE A 317 -11.28 -2.59 15.26
CA ILE A 317 -9.92 -2.42 14.69
C ILE A 317 -9.21 -3.70 14.29
N ASN A 318 -9.61 -4.87 14.82
CA ASN A 318 -8.98 -6.16 14.56
C ASN A 318 -7.45 -6.16 14.74
N ALA A 319 -7.01 -5.80 15.96
CA ALA A 319 -5.61 -5.58 16.30
C ALA A 319 -5.00 -6.72 17.13
N VAL A 320 -5.70 -7.23 18.15
CA VAL A 320 -5.30 -8.37 18.99
C VAL A 320 -5.87 -9.65 18.39
N VAL A 321 -5.01 -10.65 18.15
CA VAL A 321 -5.36 -11.87 17.41
C VAL A 321 -5.37 -13.13 18.27
N ASP A 322 -4.69 -13.11 19.41
CA ASP A 322 -4.72 -14.16 20.43
C ASP A 322 -4.51 -13.50 21.81
N GLU A 323 -5.33 -13.88 22.78
CA GLU A 323 -5.45 -13.23 24.10
C GLU A 323 -5.18 -14.22 25.23
N ARG A 324 -4.78 -13.71 26.40
CA ARG A 324 -4.52 -14.52 27.61
C ARG A 324 -5.06 -13.84 28.87
N PHE A 325 -6.24 -13.24 28.77
CA PHE A 325 -6.86 -12.40 29.79
C PHE A 325 -7.05 -13.13 31.12
N SER A 326 -7.44 -14.40 31.09
CA SER A 326 -7.63 -15.22 32.30
C SER A 326 -6.31 -15.41 33.05
N GLU A 327 -5.26 -15.78 32.34
CA GLU A 327 -3.91 -15.96 32.88
C GLU A 327 -3.32 -14.64 33.35
N ALA A 328 -3.50 -13.56 32.59
CA ALA A 328 -3.03 -12.22 32.96
C ALA A 328 -3.67 -11.72 34.26
N LEU A 329 -4.97 -11.95 34.46
CA LEU A 329 -5.66 -11.59 35.71
C LEU A 329 -5.21 -12.45 36.89
N LYS A 330 -4.94 -13.74 36.68
CA LYS A 330 -4.37 -14.61 37.72
C LYS A 330 -2.96 -14.15 38.13
N GLU A 331 -2.11 -13.81 37.15
CA GLU A 331 -0.77 -13.25 37.39
C GLU A 331 -0.86 -11.94 38.17
N ALA A 332 -1.77 -11.04 37.79
CA ALA A 332 -1.99 -9.77 38.47
C ALA A 332 -2.45 -9.97 39.92
N THR A 333 -3.43 -10.85 40.15
CA THR A 333 -3.94 -11.16 41.49
C THR A 333 -2.86 -11.77 42.38
N ALA A 334 -2.04 -12.69 41.84
CA ALA A 334 -0.95 -13.29 42.59
C ALA A 334 0.12 -12.26 43.00
N ILE A 335 0.36 -11.24 42.18
CA ILE A 335 1.26 -10.12 42.54
C ILE A 335 0.63 -9.29 43.67
N ASP A 336 -0.65 -8.96 43.58
CA ASP A 336 -1.39 -8.22 44.62
C ASP A 336 -1.41 -8.97 45.96
N ASP A 337 -1.64 -10.28 45.93
CA ASP A 337 -1.61 -11.14 47.12
C ASP A 337 -0.22 -11.14 47.75
N ALA A 338 0.84 -11.34 46.95
CA ALA A 338 2.23 -11.32 47.42
C ALA A 338 2.63 -9.96 47.99
N ILE A 339 2.12 -8.87 47.42
CA ILE A 339 2.22 -7.52 47.95
C ILE A 339 1.57 -7.41 49.34
N SER A 340 0.35 -7.95 49.51
CA SER A 340 -0.44 -7.80 50.73
C SER A 340 0.15 -8.53 51.93
N ILE A 341 0.78 -9.68 51.70
CA ILE A 341 1.43 -10.49 52.74
C ILE A 341 2.91 -10.11 52.97
N GLY A 342 3.41 -9.08 52.28
CA GLY A 342 4.78 -8.56 52.46
C GLY A 342 5.88 -9.35 51.75
N ASN A 343 5.54 -10.24 50.82
CA ASN A 343 6.53 -11.01 50.04
C ASN A 343 7.20 -10.21 48.91
N ILE A 344 6.62 -9.06 48.54
CA ILE A 344 7.22 -8.11 47.59
C ILE A 344 7.65 -6.88 48.39
N MET A 345 8.97 -6.69 48.49
CA MET A 345 9.60 -5.60 49.23
C MET A 345 9.88 -4.41 48.31
N GLU A 346 10.30 -3.28 48.89
CA GLU A 346 10.62 -2.08 48.12
C GLU A 346 11.72 -2.31 47.07
N THR A 347 12.70 -3.14 47.40
CA THR A 347 13.78 -3.55 46.47
C THR A 347 13.27 -4.33 45.26
N ASP A 348 12.13 -5.03 45.37
CA ASP A 348 11.52 -5.71 44.24
C ASP A 348 10.94 -4.73 43.23
N PHE A 349 10.37 -3.60 43.68
CA PHE A 349 9.88 -2.55 42.79
C PHE A 349 11.00 -1.89 41.98
N ASP A 350 12.19 -1.75 42.58
CA ASP A 350 13.37 -1.22 41.88
C ASP A 350 13.90 -2.21 40.83
N ASN A 351 13.86 -3.52 41.13
CA ASN A 351 14.28 -4.58 40.21
C ASN A 351 13.24 -4.93 39.14
N LYS A 352 11.95 -4.66 39.42
CA LYS A 352 10.80 -4.94 38.54
C LYS A 352 10.06 -3.64 38.25
N PRO A 353 10.64 -2.74 37.43
CA PRO A 353 10.09 -1.41 37.22
C PRO A 353 8.77 -1.40 36.42
N LEU A 354 8.33 -2.56 35.92
CA LEU A 354 7.06 -2.76 35.22
C LEU A 354 6.12 -3.71 35.98
N LEU A 355 6.32 -3.92 37.29
CA LEU A 355 5.53 -4.84 38.09
C LEU A 355 4.01 -4.56 37.97
N GLY A 356 3.28 -5.52 37.43
CA GLY A 356 1.83 -5.45 37.25
C GLY A 356 1.36 -4.68 36.01
N ILE A 357 2.27 -4.19 35.18
CA ILE A 357 1.91 -3.39 33.99
C ILE A 357 1.57 -4.29 32.81
N PRO A 358 0.37 -4.17 32.20
CA PRO A 358 0.02 -4.95 31.03
C PRO A 358 0.81 -4.51 29.80
N PHE A 359 1.17 -5.45 28.93
CA PHE A 359 1.77 -5.15 27.63
C PHE A 359 1.32 -6.13 26.54
N THR A 360 1.54 -5.71 25.29
CA THR A 360 1.27 -6.49 24.07
C THR A 360 2.52 -6.57 23.18
N THR A 361 2.52 -7.51 22.23
CA THR A 361 3.58 -7.64 21.21
C THR A 361 3.01 -8.33 19.97
N LYS A 362 3.71 -8.27 18.83
CA LYS A 362 3.29 -8.99 17.62
C LYS A 362 3.18 -10.49 17.83
N GLU A 363 2.26 -11.15 17.10
CA GLU A 363 2.22 -12.62 17.01
C GLU A 363 3.45 -13.22 16.29
N SER A 364 4.33 -12.40 15.70
CA SER A 364 5.65 -12.83 15.21
C SER A 364 6.76 -12.75 16.25
N VAL A 365 6.47 -12.31 17.48
CA VAL A 365 7.38 -12.39 18.62
C VAL A 365 6.94 -13.56 19.49
N ALA A 366 7.84 -14.53 19.68
CA ALA A 366 7.51 -15.76 20.39
C ALA A 366 7.01 -15.45 21.80
N CYS A 367 5.80 -15.89 22.12
CA CYS A 367 5.19 -15.80 23.44
C CYS A 367 4.66 -17.18 23.78
N LYS A 368 5.22 -17.84 24.79
CA LYS A 368 4.91 -19.23 25.13
C LYS A 368 3.40 -19.43 25.28
N GLY A 369 2.84 -20.35 24.50
CA GLY A 369 1.41 -20.70 24.51
C GLY A 369 0.49 -19.80 23.67
N MET A 370 1.03 -18.76 23.04
CA MET A 370 0.29 -17.80 22.19
C MET A 370 0.55 -18.09 20.71
N ALA A 371 -0.32 -17.56 19.84
CA ALA A 371 -0.20 -17.59 18.39
C ALA A 371 1.19 -17.16 17.91
N PHE A 372 1.74 -17.96 17.00
CA PHE A 372 3.07 -17.74 16.41
C PHE A 372 3.07 -18.14 14.92
N THR A 373 2.12 -17.57 14.18
CA THR A 373 1.72 -18.04 12.85
C THR A 373 2.39 -17.29 11.71
N PHE A 374 2.93 -16.09 11.98
CA PHE A 374 3.55 -15.22 10.98
C PHE A 374 2.60 -14.79 9.85
N GLY A 375 1.29 -14.82 10.08
CA GLY A 375 0.27 -14.66 9.06
C GLY A 375 0.32 -15.73 7.96
N LEU A 376 0.99 -16.87 8.16
CA LEU A 376 1.08 -17.96 7.19
C LEU A 376 -0.06 -18.96 7.40
N LYS A 377 -0.90 -19.18 6.38
CA LYS A 377 -2.03 -20.11 6.46
C LYS A 377 -1.61 -21.52 6.91
N LYS A 378 -0.42 -21.99 6.50
CA LYS A 378 0.18 -23.26 6.94
C LYS A 378 0.45 -23.35 8.45
N ARG A 379 0.67 -22.21 9.11
CA ARG A 379 0.90 -22.11 10.55
C ARG A 379 -0.38 -21.74 11.31
N LYS A 380 -1.57 -21.83 10.70
CA LYS A 380 -2.83 -21.55 11.40
C LYS A 380 -2.97 -22.48 12.61
N GLY A 381 -3.15 -21.89 13.80
CA GLY A 381 -3.21 -22.63 15.07
C GLY A 381 -1.85 -22.99 15.67
N HIS A 382 -0.73 -22.65 15.02
CA HIS A 382 0.60 -22.83 15.59
C HIS A 382 0.82 -21.86 16.76
N LYS A 383 1.36 -22.39 17.86
CA LYS A 383 1.66 -21.64 19.09
C LYS A 383 3.15 -21.71 19.40
N ALA A 384 3.71 -20.64 19.96
CA ALA A 384 5.10 -20.63 20.38
C ALA A 384 5.32 -21.53 21.61
N HIS A 385 6.44 -22.24 21.64
CA HIS A 385 6.82 -23.12 22.75
C HIS A 385 7.73 -22.43 23.79
N PHE A 386 8.22 -21.24 23.47
CA PHE A 386 9.14 -20.46 24.29
C PHE A 386 8.80 -18.96 24.17
N ASP A 387 9.31 -18.17 25.10
CA ASP A 387 9.27 -16.71 25.01
C ASP A 387 10.50 -16.19 24.26
N ALA A 388 10.31 -15.22 23.38
CA ALA A 388 11.41 -14.46 22.79
C ALA A 388 12.20 -13.74 23.90
N ASP A 389 13.49 -13.50 23.67
CA ASP A 389 14.35 -12.87 24.68
C ASP A 389 13.80 -11.52 25.17
N CYS A 390 13.21 -10.72 24.27
CA CYS A 390 12.58 -9.45 24.64
C CYS A 390 11.33 -9.63 25.52
N VAL A 391 10.54 -10.69 25.30
CA VAL A 391 9.36 -11.01 26.12
C VAL A 391 9.78 -11.52 27.49
N GLU A 392 10.83 -12.35 27.57
CA GLU A 392 11.40 -12.76 28.85
C GLU A 392 11.89 -11.56 29.67
N LEU A 393 12.55 -10.59 29.04
CA LEU A 393 13.02 -9.37 29.71
C LEU A 393 11.85 -8.55 30.27
N MET A 394 10.75 -8.39 29.51
CA MET A 394 9.55 -7.71 29.99
C MET A 394 8.92 -8.43 31.19
N LYS A 395 8.75 -9.75 31.10
CA LYS A 395 8.20 -10.57 32.20
C LYS A 395 9.09 -10.53 33.44
N LYS A 396 10.42 -10.59 33.27
CA LYS A 396 11.39 -10.45 34.37
C LYS A 396 11.32 -9.08 35.04
N ALA A 397 11.02 -8.02 34.28
CA ALA A 397 10.76 -6.68 34.81
C ALA A 397 9.38 -6.53 35.48
N GLY A 398 8.59 -7.62 35.56
CA GLY A 398 7.29 -7.67 36.23
C GLY A 398 6.09 -7.33 35.34
N ALA A 399 6.30 -7.11 34.03
CA ALA A 399 5.21 -6.82 33.10
C ALA A 399 4.37 -8.06 32.79
N ILE A 400 3.07 -7.86 32.57
CA ILE A 400 2.08 -8.92 32.33
C ILE A 400 1.66 -8.91 30.86
N LEU A 401 1.96 -9.98 30.12
CA LEU A 401 1.52 -10.10 28.72
C LEU A 401 0.01 -10.34 28.69
N VAL A 402 -0.77 -9.53 27.96
CA VAL A 402 -2.23 -9.69 27.84
C VAL A 402 -2.70 -10.26 26.50
N GLY A 403 -1.90 -10.14 25.45
CA GLY A 403 -2.22 -10.67 24.13
C GLY A 403 -1.14 -10.40 23.09
N VAL A 404 -1.28 -11.04 21.93
CA VAL A 404 -0.42 -10.81 20.76
C VAL A 404 -1.20 -10.19 19.60
N THR A 405 -0.51 -9.37 18.80
CA THR A 405 -1.14 -8.47 17.83
C THR A 405 -0.86 -8.86 16.37
N ASN A 406 -1.75 -8.41 15.51
CA ASN A 406 -1.80 -8.76 14.09
C ASN A 406 -0.60 -8.18 13.31
N ILE A 407 -0.21 -8.89 12.24
CA ILE A 407 0.91 -8.54 11.35
C ILE A 407 0.57 -8.85 9.88
N PRO A 408 1.26 -8.26 8.89
CA PRO A 408 1.30 -8.81 7.55
C PRO A 408 2.11 -10.11 7.49
N GLN A 409 1.90 -10.91 6.42
CA GLN A 409 2.62 -12.18 6.23
C GLN A 409 4.14 -11.98 6.33
N LEU A 410 4.79 -12.77 7.21
CA LEU A 410 6.22 -12.69 7.52
C LEU A 410 6.74 -11.31 7.96
N ASN A 411 5.87 -10.38 8.35
CA ASN A 411 6.22 -8.98 8.62
C ASN A 411 6.66 -8.19 7.37
N LEU A 412 6.42 -8.69 6.15
CA LEU A 412 7.00 -8.16 4.90
C LEU A 412 6.04 -7.27 4.10
N TRP A 413 5.31 -6.39 4.79
CA TRP A 413 4.52 -5.35 4.14
C TRP A 413 4.31 -4.13 5.04
N GLN A 414 4.10 -2.96 4.43
CA GLN A 414 3.86 -1.68 5.11
C GLN A 414 2.37 -1.43 5.44
N GLU A 415 1.52 -2.44 5.32
CA GLU A 415 0.12 -2.43 5.76
C GLU A 415 -0.21 -3.77 6.42
N THR A 416 -0.96 -3.75 7.52
CA THR A 416 -1.17 -4.93 8.36
C THR A 416 -2.42 -5.70 7.94
N SER A 417 -2.20 -6.75 7.14
CA SER A 417 -3.23 -7.70 6.73
C SER A 417 -2.62 -9.06 6.42
N ASN A 418 -3.28 -10.14 6.82
CA ASN A 418 -2.90 -11.50 6.44
C ASN A 418 -4.14 -12.41 6.24
N PRO A 419 -3.99 -13.59 5.63
CA PRO A 419 -5.11 -14.50 5.35
C PRO A 419 -5.73 -15.19 6.57
N ILE A 420 -5.07 -15.18 7.74
CA ILE A 420 -5.56 -15.85 8.96
C ILE A 420 -6.50 -14.91 9.73
N TYR A 421 -6.03 -13.70 10.00
CA TYR A 421 -6.68 -12.74 10.90
C TYR A 421 -7.34 -11.59 10.14
N GLY A 422 -7.05 -11.41 8.86
CA GLY A 422 -7.58 -10.31 8.05
C GLY A 422 -6.85 -8.98 8.30
N LEU A 423 -7.56 -7.90 7.98
CA LEU A 423 -7.06 -6.52 7.96
C LEU A 423 -7.19 -5.86 9.34
N THR A 424 -6.13 -5.20 9.81
CA THR A 424 -6.21 -4.29 10.95
C THR A 424 -6.54 -2.88 10.48
N LYS A 425 -7.43 -2.20 11.21
CA LYS A 425 -7.93 -0.86 10.86
C LYS A 425 -7.38 0.21 11.80
N ASN A 426 -7.29 1.43 11.29
CA ASN A 426 -6.77 2.57 12.04
C ASN A 426 -7.82 3.12 13.01
N PRO A 427 -7.47 3.37 14.29
CA PRO A 427 -8.45 3.75 15.30
C PRO A 427 -9.04 5.14 15.11
N TYR A 428 -8.33 6.07 14.46
CA TYR A 428 -8.86 7.41 14.13
C TYR A 428 -9.86 7.34 12.97
N ASN A 429 -9.69 6.39 12.06
CA ASN A 429 -10.56 6.21 10.92
C ASN A 429 -10.37 4.81 10.31
N THR A 430 -11.38 3.96 10.45
CA THR A 430 -11.34 2.55 10.01
C THR A 430 -11.25 2.33 8.50
N SER A 431 -11.34 3.38 7.69
CA SER A 431 -11.04 3.33 6.24
C SER A 431 -9.54 3.51 5.91
N ARG A 432 -8.72 3.86 6.91
CA ARG A 432 -7.28 4.14 6.77
C ARG A 432 -6.43 2.97 7.27
N ASN A 433 -5.26 2.80 6.66
CA ASN A 433 -4.30 1.81 7.10
C ASN A 433 -3.59 2.22 8.40
N VAL A 434 -3.09 1.21 9.12
CA VAL A 434 -2.31 1.35 10.36
C VAL A 434 -0.80 1.30 10.11
N GLY A 435 -0.36 1.31 8.85
CA GLY A 435 1.01 0.96 8.53
C GLY A 435 1.33 -0.52 8.79
N GLY A 436 2.62 -0.85 8.74
CA GLY A 436 3.09 -2.20 8.96
C GLY A 436 4.61 -2.26 9.11
N SER A 437 5.15 -3.33 9.69
CA SER A 437 4.42 -4.54 10.07
C SER A 437 3.86 -4.58 11.51
N SER A 438 4.19 -3.62 12.39
CA SER A 438 3.61 -3.51 13.75
C SER A 438 2.24 -2.81 13.80
N GLY A 439 1.38 -2.99 12.78
CA GLY A 439 0.12 -2.25 12.71
C GLY A 439 -0.91 -2.68 13.76
N GLY A 440 -0.99 -3.97 14.10
CA GLY A 440 -1.81 -4.44 15.23
C GLY A 440 -1.37 -3.79 16.53
N GLU A 441 -0.06 -3.78 16.79
CA GLU A 441 0.54 -3.19 17.99
C GLU A 441 0.22 -1.70 18.12
N ALA A 442 0.48 -0.91 17.07
CA ALA A 442 0.20 0.52 17.12
C ALA A 442 -1.31 0.82 17.18
N SER A 443 -2.15 0.03 16.51
CA SER A 443 -3.61 0.21 16.56
C SER A 443 -4.17 -0.02 17.96
N ILE A 444 -3.75 -1.08 18.66
CA ILE A 444 -4.25 -1.36 20.01
C ILE A 444 -3.73 -0.36 21.05
N ILE A 445 -2.47 0.08 20.95
CA ILE A 445 -1.89 1.09 21.85
C ILE A 445 -2.58 2.44 21.65
N ALA A 446 -2.79 2.88 20.41
CA ALA A 446 -3.49 4.14 20.12
C ALA A 446 -4.96 4.10 20.54
N SER A 447 -5.57 2.91 20.57
CA SER A 447 -6.91 2.70 21.14
C SER A 447 -6.91 2.59 22.67
N CYS A 448 -5.77 2.83 23.32
CA CYS A 448 -5.53 2.68 24.76
C CYS A 448 -5.82 1.27 25.30
N GLY A 449 -5.80 0.24 24.45
CA GLY A 449 -5.93 -1.17 24.89
C GLY A 449 -4.64 -1.73 25.49
N SER A 450 -3.52 -1.02 25.38
CA SER A 450 -2.24 -1.36 26.02
C SER A 450 -1.46 -0.08 26.31
N PRO A 451 -0.80 0.07 27.47
CA PRO A 451 -0.01 1.27 27.78
C PRO A 451 1.31 1.29 26.99
N ILE A 452 1.91 0.11 26.79
CA ILE A 452 3.20 -0.09 26.13
C ILE A 452 3.17 -1.37 25.31
N GLY A 453 3.99 -1.43 24.26
CA GLY A 453 4.09 -2.64 23.48
C GLY A 453 5.40 -2.76 22.72
N ILE A 454 5.60 -3.95 22.15
CA ILE A 454 6.83 -4.30 21.46
C ILE A 454 6.58 -4.46 19.96
N GLY A 455 7.33 -3.69 19.18
CA GLY A 455 7.43 -3.82 17.73
C GLY A 455 8.75 -4.46 17.29
N THR A 456 8.82 -4.75 16.00
CA THR A 456 10.07 -5.09 15.29
C THR A 456 10.25 -4.17 14.10
N ASP A 457 11.50 -3.89 13.72
CA ASP A 457 11.84 -2.89 12.70
C ASP A 457 13.03 -3.36 11.85
N ILE A 458 12.79 -3.54 10.54
CA ILE A 458 13.81 -3.85 9.51
C ILE A 458 13.80 -2.86 8.34
N GLY A 459 12.72 -2.06 8.26
CA GLY A 459 12.47 -1.11 7.19
C GLY A 459 11.51 -0.01 7.61
N GLY A 460 11.40 0.26 8.92
CA GLY A 460 10.40 1.15 9.50
C GLY A 460 9.24 0.44 10.20
N SER A 461 9.28 -0.89 10.35
CA SER A 461 8.11 -1.64 10.77
C SER A 461 7.55 -1.30 12.15
N SER A 462 8.27 -0.59 13.01
CA SER A 462 7.71 -0.01 14.24
C SER A 462 7.38 1.48 14.09
N ARG A 463 8.21 2.21 13.35
CA ARG A 463 8.05 3.67 13.15
C ARG A 463 6.92 4.04 12.18
N ILE A 464 6.71 3.29 11.12
CA ILE A 464 5.61 3.48 10.16
C ILE A 464 4.27 3.36 10.90
N PRO A 465 3.96 2.23 11.58
CA PRO A 465 2.72 2.13 12.35
C PRO A 465 2.61 3.15 13.50
N ALA A 466 3.71 3.46 14.19
CA ALA A 466 3.71 4.52 15.19
C ALA A 466 3.31 5.88 14.58
N PHE A 467 3.84 6.25 13.40
CA PHE A 467 3.40 7.44 12.67
C PHE A 467 1.90 7.37 12.33
N MET A 468 1.45 6.26 11.72
CA MET A 468 0.06 6.15 11.23
C MET A 468 -0.98 6.21 12.35
N CYS A 469 -0.61 5.79 13.56
CA CYS A 469 -1.46 5.77 14.74
C CYS A 469 -1.11 6.86 15.78
N GLY A 470 -0.22 7.80 15.45
CA GLY A 470 0.08 8.95 16.32
C GLY A 470 0.80 8.61 17.62
N LEU A 471 1.62 7.57 17.61
CA LEU A 471 2.38 7.07 18.75
C LEU A 471 3.86 7.40 18.63
N PHE A 472 4.55 7.27 19.76
CA PHE A 472 6.00 7.21 19.79
C PHE A 472 6.45 5.80 19.43
N GLY A 473 7.39 5.67 18.50
CA GLY A 473 7.99 4.40 18.12
C GLY A 473 9.50 4.52 18.06
N HIS A 474 10.22 3.77 18.89
CA HIS A 474 11.68 3.86 18.94
C HIS A 474 12.35 2.66 18.27
N LYS A 475 13.13 2.93 17.24
CA LYS A 475 14.08 1.98 16.65
C LYS A 475 15.42 2.17 17.35
N PRO A 476 15.84 1.26 18.25
CA PRO A 476 17.09 1.41 18.97
C PRO A 476 18.31 1.26 18.06
N THR A 477 19.48 1.58 18.61
CA THR A 477 20.77 1.16 18.06
C THR A 477 20.80 -0.37 17.86
N CYS A 478 21.29 -0.82 16.70
CA CYS A 478 21.35 -2.24 16.39
C CYS A 478 22.21 -3.02 17.39
N ASN A 479 21.92 -4.32 17.56
CA ASN A 479 22.62 -5.23 18.49
C ASN A 479 22.48 -4.93 19.99
N ILE A 480 21.64 -3.95 20.38
CA ILE A 480 21.36 -3.65 21.80
C ILE A 480 20.26 -4.53 22.39
N ILE A 481 19.21 -4.81 21.63
CA ILE A 481 18.10 -5.66 22.06
C ILE A 481 18.23 -7.02 21.36
N PRO A 482 18.22 -8.16 22.10
CA PRO A 482 18.26 -9.48 21.50
C PRO A 482 17.10 -9.74 20.55
N ILE A 483 17.36 -10.49 19.48
CA ILE A 483 16.41 -10.76 18.41
C ILE A 483 15.98 -12.23 18.32
N LYS A 484 16.40 -13.08 19.27
CA LYS A 484 15.97 -14.48 19.31
C LYS A 484 14.47 -14.57 19.57
N GLY A 485 13.79 -15.40 18.78
CA GLY A 485 12.34 -15.54 18.84
C GLY A 485 11.56 -14.47 18.08
N LEU A 486 12.23 -13.58 17.34
CA LEU A 486 11.58 -12.71 16.37
C LEU A 486 11.43 -13.46 15.03
N THR A 487 10.22 -13.94 14.74
CA THR A 487 9.93 -14.81 13.59
C THR A 487 10.83 -16.05 13.61
N PHE A 488 11.61 -16.29 12.56
CA PHE A 488 12.50 -17.44 12.48
C PHE A 488 13.91 -17.18 13.05
N ARG A 489 14.13 -16.05 13.72
CA ARG A 489 15.46 -15.67 14.21
C ARG A 489 15.88 -16.47 15.43
N THR A 490 17.15 -16.87 15.39
CA THR A 490 17.82 -17.71 16.38
C THR A 490 18.63 -16.90 17.38
N GLY A 491 18.94 -15.63 17.06
CA GLY A 491 19.85 -14.79 17.82
C GLY A 491 21.32 -14.96 17.45
N GLN A 492 21.63 -15.80 16.45
CA GLN A 492 22.97 -16.00 15.91
C GLN A 492 23.21 -15.17 14.64
N GLU A 493 22.25 -14.37 14.21
CA GLU A 493 22.38 -13.55 13.02
C GLU A 493 23.35 -12.39 13.28
N GLU A 494 24.56 -12.51 12.75
CA GLU A 494 25.57 -11.46 12.80
C GLU A 494 25.18 -10.28 11.91
N ASP A 495 25.46 -9.07 12.37
CA ASP A 495 25.33 -7.84 11.60
C ASP A 495 23.93 -7.53 11.02
N SER A 496 22.86 -8.03 11.64
CA SER A 496 21.47 -7.80 11.21
C SER A 496 21.03 -6.33 11.33
N MET A 497 20.19 -5.90 10.37
CA MET A 497 19.44 -4.64 10.41
C MET A 497 18.18 -4.71 11.27
N VAL A 498 17.75 -5.91 11.68
CA VAL A 498 16.55 -6.10 12.49
C VAL A 498 16.79 -5.64 13.91
N VAL A 499 15.84 -4.89 14.43
CA VAL A 499 15.75 -4.60 15.85
C VAL A 499 14.34 -4.82 16.37
N CYS A 500 14.26 -4.98 17.68
CA CYS A 500 13.03 -4.91 18.46
C CYS A 500 13.03 -3.58 19.22
N GLY A 501 11.88 -2.92 19.33
CA GLY A 501 11.80 -1.60 19.97
C GLY A 501 10.41 -1.28 20.51
N PRO A 502 10.32 -0.37 21.49
CA PRO A 502 9.06 -0.03 22.12
C PRO A 502 8.19 0.90 21.25
N ILE A 503 6.88 0.69 21.36
CA ILE A 503 5.84 1.60 20.87
C ILE A 503 5.02 2.04 22.09
N THR A 504 4.79 3.34 22.26
CA THR A 504 4.17 3.90 23.47
C THR A 504 3.34 5.14 23.16
N LYS A 505 2.39 5.47 24.04
CA LYS A 505 1.61 6.72 23.97
C LYS A 505 2.41 7.93 24.47
N ASN A 506 3.27 7.71 25.46
CA ASN A 506 4.01 8.76 26.16
C ASN A 506 5.51 8.57 25.94
N VAL A 507 6.23 9.65 25.64
CA VAL A 507 7.69 9.58 25.43
C VAL A 507 8.45 9.01 26.63
N ALA A 508 7.95 9.27 27.84
CA ALA A 508 8.59 8.87 29.09
C ALA A 508 8.71 7.35 29.24
N ASP A 509 7.76 6.60 28.66
CA ASP A 509 7.76 5.14 28.68
C ASP A 509 8.80 4.55 27.70
N LEU A 510 9.32 5.31 26.72
CA LEU A 510 10.38 4.82 25.82
C LEU A 510 11.67 4.48 26.57
N ILE A 511 12.12 5.36 27.47
CA ILE A 511 13.34 5.14 28.26
C ILE A 511 13.17 3.93 29.17
N LEU A 512 12.03 3.84 29.86
CA LEU A 512 11.73 2.72 30.75
C LEU A 512 11.79 1.40 29.98
N CYS A 513 11.08 1.30 28.85
CA CYS A 513 11.07 0.09 28.03
C CYS A 513 12.45 -0.23 27.46
N LEU A 514 13.22 0.78 27.01
CA LEU A 514 14.54 0.57 26.44
C LEU A 514 15.54 0.04 27.48
N LYS A 515 15.48 0.52 28.73
CA LYS A 515 16.28 -0.03 29.84
C LYS A 515 16.00 -1.51 30.08
N VAL A 516 14.71 -1.89 30.09
CA VAL A 516 14.29 -3.29 30.27
C VAL A 516 14.75 -4.16 29.10
N LEU A 517 14.47 -3.73 27.87
CA LEU A 517 14.72 -4.51 26.66
C LEU A 517 16.21 -4.64 26.30
N ALA A 518 17.04 -3.63 26.60
CA ALA A 518 18.48 -3.75 26.42
C ALA A 518 19.08 -4.81 27.38
N GLY A 519 18.49 -4.93 28.57
CA GLY A 519 18.97 -5.76 29.66
C GLY A 519 20.20 -5.17 30.35
N PRO A 520 20.58 -5.71 31.53
CA PRO A 520 21.50 -5.07 32.46
C PRO A 520 22.92 -4.85 31.91
N LYS A 521 23.37 -5.70 30.97
CA LYS A 521 24.71 -5.60 30.39
C LYS A 521 24.82 -4.58 29.25
N ARG A 522 23.79 -4.47 28.39
CA ARG A 522 23.84 -3.62 27.18
C ARG A 522 23.29 -2.22 27.42
N VAL A 523 22.42 -2.05 28.41
CA VAL A 523 21.88 -0.73 28.77
C VAL A 523 22.98 0.28 29.12
N GLN A 524 24.09 -0.18 29.70
CA GLN A 524 25.25 0.65 30.03
C GLN A 524 25.89 1.32 28.81
N LYS A 525 25.67 0.79 27.59
CA LYS A 525 26.19 1.40 26.36
C LYS A 525 25.36 2.60 25.90
N LEU A 526 24.12 2.73 26.35
CA LEU A 526 23.15 3.69 25.84
C LEU A 526 23.12 5.03 26.60
N ASN A 527 23.75 5.09 27.77
CA ASN A 527 23.81 6.29 28.62
C ASN A 527 22.42 6.94 28.86
N LEU A 528 21.36 6.14 29.01
CA LEU A 528 19.97 6.64 29.03
C LEU A 528 19.64 7.59 30.19
N ASP A 529 20.43 7.55 31.25
CA ASP A 529 20.28 8.40 32.44
C ASP A 529 21.07 9.70 32.38
N GLU A 530 21.93 9.87 31.37
CA GLU A 530 22.68 11.12 31.19
C GLU A 530 21.73 12.21 30.69
N PRO A 531 21.58 13.33 31.43
CA PRO A 531 20.73 14.43 31.00
C PRO A 531 21.23 15.03 29.68
N VAL A 532 20.29 15.51 28.87
CA VAL A 532 20.57 16.15 27.58
C VAL A 532 20.22 17.63 27.71
N ALA A 533 21.22 18.50 27.55
CA ALA A 533 21.01 19.93 27.48
C ALA A 533 20.52 20.31 26.08
N ILE A 534 19.20 20.40 25.89
CA ILE A 534 18.58 20.67 24.59
C ILE A 534 19.05 22.00 23.99
N LYS A 535 19.32 23.00 24.84
CA LYS A 535 19.83 24.32 24.42
C LYS A 535 21.15 24.21 23.65
N ASP A 536 22.02 23.29 24.06
CA ASP A 536 23.37 23.12 23.50
C ASP A 536 23.38 22.16 22.29
N LEU A 537 22.23 21.54 21.98
CA LEU A 537 22.13 20.50 20.97
C LEU A 537 22.26 21.07 19.55
N LYS A 538 23.12 20.47 18.71
CA LYS A 538 23.17 20.83 17.29
C LYS A 538 22.10 20.07 16.53
N VAL A 539 21.14 20.79 15.97
CA VAL A 539 20.04 20.22 15.20
C VAL A 539 20.33 20.34 13.71
N TYR A 540 20.36 19.22 13.01
CA TYR A 540 20.39 19.18 11.56
C TYR A 540 19.04 18.74 11.01
N TYR A 541 18.73 19.05 9.75
CA TYR A 541 17.52 18.52 9.11
C TYR A 541 17.72 18.25 7.62
N VAL A 542 16.96 17.29 7.08
CA VAL A 542 16.87 17.03 5.64
C VAL A 542 15.40 17.20 5.23
N SER A 543 15.10 18.25 4.46
CA SER A 543 13.73 18.54 4.03
C SER A 543 13.27 17.67 2.86
N ASN A 544 14.20 17.28 1.98
CA ASN A 544 13.93 16.49 0.79
C ASN A 544 15.09 15.50 0.51
N PRO A 545 14.86 14.19 0.64
CA PRO A 545 15.88 13.17 0.38
C PRO A 545 16.13 12.89 -1.11
N ARG A 546 15.39 13.52 -2.04
CA ARG A 546 15.53 13.37 -3.51
C ARG A 546 15.35 11.94 -4.04
N ASP A 547 14.74 11.07 -3.27
CA ASP A 547 14.34 9.74 -3.75
C ASP A 547 13.13 9.87 -4.69
N ILE A 548 13.34 9.60 -5.97
CA ILE A 548 12.33 9.70 -7.03
C ILE A 548 11.16 8.72 -6.87
N PHE A 549 11.34 7.66 -6.07
CA PHE A 549 10.29 6.69 -5.80
C PHE A 549 9.40 7.08 -4.62
N VAL A 550 9.85 8.03 -3.80
CA VAL A 550 9.05 8.59 -2.70
C VAL A 550 8.07 9.61 -3.26
N SER A 551 6.81 9.51 -2.81
CA SER A 551 5.78 10.46 -3.23
C SER A 551 6.12 11.89 -2.76
N PRO A 552 5.72 12.93 -3.51
CA PRO A 552 5.90 14.31 -3.07
C PRO A 552 5.22 14.59 -1.72
N PHE A 553 5.92 15.30 -0.84
CA PHE A 553 5.40 15.75 0.46
C PHE A 553 4.24 16.73 0.26
N ARG A 554 3.10 16.44 0.90
CA ARG A 554 1.95 17.35 0.92
C ARG A 554 2.23 18.59 1.78
N GLY A 555 1.53 19.68 1.48
CA GLY A 555 1.70 20.96 2.19
C GLY A 555 1.56 20.85 3.71
N GLU A 556 0.64 20.01 4.18
CA GLU A 556 0.43 19.75 5.61
C GLU A 556 1.62 19.05 6.28
N THR A 557 2.19 18.02 5.65
CA THR A 557 3.42 17.39 6.17
C THR A 557 4.57 18.39 6.22
N LYS A 558 4.73 19.21 5.17
CA LYS A 558 5.75 20.26 5.15
C LYS A 558 5.52 21.30 6.25
N TYR A 559 4.26 21.64 6.52
CA TYR A 559 3.89 22.57 7.58
C TYR A 559 4.33 22.07 8.97
N PHE A 560 3.96 20.84 9.35
CA PHE A 560 4.38 20.27 10.64
C PHE A 560 5.89 20.11 10.75
N PHE A 561 6.54 19.69 9.66
CA PHE A 561 8.00 19.60 9.61
C PHE A 561 8.66 20.96 9.85
N ASN A 562 8.24 22.00 9.12
CA ASN A 562 8.79 23.35 9.26
C ASN A 562 8.53 23.94 10.65
N ARG A 563 7.34 23.72 11.22
CA ARG A 563 7.01 24.12 12.59
C ARG A 563 7.94 23.49 13.63
N ALA A 564 8.31 22.22 13.44
CA ALA A 564 9.27 21.56 14.33
C ALA A 564 10.67 22.21 14.19
N ILE A 565 11.11 22.54 12.98
CA ILE A 565 12.37 23.26 12.77
C ILE A 565 12.34 24.67 13.36
N GLU A 566 11.21 25.38 13.26
CA GLU A 566 11.01 26.70 13.88
C GLU A 566 11.16 26.65 15.39
N MET A 567 10.56 25.66 16.05
CA MET A 567 10.75 25.47 17.50
C MET A 567 12.23 25.32 17.88
N PHE A 568 13.00 24.52 17.14
CA PHE A 568 14.43 24.37 17.45
C PHE A 568 15.24 25.65 17.21
N LYS A 569 14.77 26.59 16.37
CA LYS A 569 15.38 27.93 16.26
C LYS A 569 15.17 28.78 17.51
N GLU A 570 14.09 28.53 18.26
CA GLU A 570 13.75 29.25 19.48
C GLU A 570 14.40 28.62 20.71
N VAL A 571 14.51 27.29 20.74
CA VAL A 571 14.97 26.53 21.91
C VAL A 571 16.50 26.34 21.93
N CYS A 572 17.13 26.09 20.78
CA CYS A 572 18.57 25.81 20.71
C CYS A 572 19.39 27.09 20.49
N GLU A 573 20.57 27.16 21.12
CA GLU A 573 21.51 28.28 20.93
C GLU A 573 22.08 28.29 19.51
N THR A 574 22.37 27.10 18.97
CA THR A 574 22.81 26.92 17.59
C THR A 574 21.61 26.73 16.69
N LYS A 575 21.48 27.57 15.66
CA LYS A 575 20.37 27.48 14.70
C LYS A 575 20.41 26.15 13.93
N PRO A 576 19.24 25.50 13.73
CA PRO A 576 19.15 24.30 12.92
C PRO A 576 19.68 24.49 11.51
N SER A 577 20.45 23.51 11.01
CA SER A 577 21.11 23.58 9.71
C SER A 577 20.61 22.50 8.75
N GLU A 578 20.29 22.89 7.51
CA GLU A 578 19.87 21.93 6.48
C GLU A 578 21.06 21.15 5.94
N LEU A 579 20.88 19.85 5.77
CA LEU A 579 21.85 18.95 5.13
C LEU A 579 21.26 18.35 3.85
N GLN A 580 22.15 18.02 2.92
CA GLN A 580 21.79 17.29 1.71
C GLN A 580 22.76 16.12 1.54
N PHE A 581 22.20 14.94 1.33
CA PHE A 581 22.94 13.71 1.10
C PHE A 581 22.44 13.09 -0.19
N GLU A 582 23.25 13.18 -1.25
CA GLU A 582 22.83 12.73 -2.59
C GLU A 582 22.54 11.23 -2.64
N ASP A 583 23.25 10.44 -1.83
CA ASP A 583 23.10 8.98 -1.79
C ASP A 583 21.76 8.50 -1.20
N LEU A 584 20.99 9.38 -0.53
CA LEU A 584 19.65 9.05 -0.03
C LEU A 584 18.68 8.65 -1.17
N LYS A 585 18.91 9.14 -2.39
CA LYS A 585 18.10 8.77 -3.57
C LYS A 585 18.20 7.28 -3.93
N TYR A 586 19.23 6.58 -3.43
CA TYR A 586 19.47 5.17 -3.69
C TYR A 586 18.87 4.23 -2.65
N THR A 587 18.08 4.73 -1.71
CA THR A 587 17.55 3.96 -0.57
C THR A 587 16.91 2.63 -0.97
N THR A 588 16.05 2.60 -2.00
CA THR A 588 15.44 1.34 -2.48
C THR A 588 16.49 0.28 -2.81
N LYS A 589 17.54 0.66 -3.54
CA LYS A 589 18.60 -0.26 -4.00
C LYS A 589 19.43 -0.74 -2.82
N LEU A 590 19.81 0.17 -1.92
CA LEU A 590 20.57 -0.17 -0.72
C LEU A 590 19.78 -1.11 0.20
N TRP A 591 18.52 -0.81 0.47
CA TRP A 591 17.68 -1.68 1.30
C TRP A 591 17.47 -3.05 0.67
N LYS A 592 17.21 -3.13 -0.64
CA LYS A 592 17.10 -4.41 -1.36
C LYS A 592 18.38 -5.23 -1.22
N TYR A 593 19.56 -4.62 -1.36
CA TYR A 593 20.83 -5.30 -1.17
C TYR A 593 20.98 -5.83 0.26
N TRP A 594 20.83 -4.97 1.27
CA TRP A 594 21.03 -5.38 2.66
C TRP A 594 20.01 -6.41 3.15
N MET A 595 18.79 -6.42 2.61
CA MET A 595 17.83 -7.50 2.87
C MET A 595 18.35 -8.88 2.43
N THR A 596 19.20 -8.96 1.41
CA THR A 596 19.84 -10.24 1.01
C THR A 596 20.89 -10.71 2.02
N GLN A 597 21.39 -9.81 2.87
CA GLN A 597 22.40 -10.11 3.89
C GLN A 597 21.78 -10.64 5.20
N GLU A 598 20.45 -10.61 5.33
CA GLU A 598 19.75 -11.07 6.54
C GLU A 598 19.67 -12.59 6.70
N GLY A 599 20.27 -13.36 5.77
CA GLY A 599 20.25 -14.84 5.80
C GLY A 599 18.85 -15.44 5.59
N THR A 600 17.86 -14.63 5.21
CA THR A 600 16.49 -15.07 4.93
C THR A 600 16.30 -15.43 3.47
N ASN A 601 15.63 -16.54 3.20
CA ASN A 601 15.20 -16.89 1.86
C ASN A 601 13.68 -16.76 1.80
N PHE A 602 13.20 -15.69 1.18
CA PHE A 602 11.76 -15.39 1.15
C PHE A 602 10.91 -16.53 0.58
N LYS A 603 11.37 -17.21 -0.49
CA LYS A 603 10.62 -18.32 -1.13
C LYS A 603 10.54 -19.54 -0.22
N HIS A 604 11.56 -19.75 0.60
CA HIS A 604 11.60 -20.80 1.60
C HIS A 604 10.77 -20.45 2.83
N ASP A 605 10.95 -19.24 3.37
CA ASP A 605 10.29 -18.77 4.60
C ASP A 605 8.78 -18.60 4.43
N ILE A 606 8.31 -18.13 3.26
CA ILE A 606 6.86 -17.97 2.98
C ILE A 606 6.15 -19.32 2.90
N ASN A 607 6.90 -20.39 2.61
CA ASN A 607 6.43 -21.76 2.61
C ASN A 607 6.68 -22.47 3.95
N ASN A 608 6.84 -21.72 5.04
CA ASN A 608 7.11 -22.26 6.37
C ASN A 608 8.38 -23.14 6.43
N ARG A 609 9.38 -22.87 5.58
CA ARG A 609 10.64 -23.63 5.50
C ARG A 609 10.46 -25.12 5.14
N GLU A 610 9.36 -25.46 4.47
CA GLU A 610 9.07 -26.81 3.95
C GLU A 610 9.51 -26.96 2.48
N GLY A 611 10.61 -26.29 2.09
CA GLY A 611 11.07 -26.18 0.70
C GLY A 611 10.71 -24.85 0.03
N GLU A 612 11.24 -24.59 -1.16
CA GLU A 612 10.99 -23.35 -1.90
C GLU A 612 9.73 -23.40 -2.76
N ILE A 613 8.99 -22.29 -2.82
CA ILE A 613 7.90 -22.13 -3.77
C ILE A 613 8.40 -21.63 -5.13
N ASN A 614 7.70 -22.03 -6.20
CA ASN A 614 7.91 -21.47 -7.52
C ASN A 614 7.16 -20.13 -7.66
N SER A 615 7.91 -19.04 -7.80
CA SER A 615 7.34 -17.68 -7.88
C SER A 615 6.34 -17.51 -9.03
N ILE A 616 6.64 -18.05 -10.22
CA ILE A 616 5.78 -17.90 -11.40
C ILE A 616 4.45 -18.63 -11.18
N VAL A 617 4.49 -19.85 -10.65
CA VAL A 617 3.30 -20.64 -10.35
C VAL A 617 2.39 -19.92 -9.36
N GLU A 618 2.96 -19.36 -8.28
CA GLU A 618 2.18 -18.68 -7.25
C GLU A 618 1.61 -17.33 -7.73
N ILE A 619 2.35 -16.60 -8.58
CA ILE A 619 1.83 -15.41 -9.27
C ILE A 619 0.63 -15.80 -10.14
N VAL A 620 0.75 -16.86 -10.95
CA VAL A 620 -0.35 -17.32 -11.82
C VAL A 620 -1.56 -17.78 -11.01
N LYS A 621 -1.35 -18.57 -9.93
CA LYS A 621 -2.42 -19.01 -9.03
C LYS A 621 -3.20 -17.83 -8.45
N HIS A 622 -2.50 -16.79 -7.99
CA HIS A 622 -3.11 -15.59 -7.42
C HIS A 622 -4.11 -14.91 -8.37
N PHE A 623 -3.76 -14.82 -9.66
CA PHE A 623 -4.61 -14.16 -10.67
C PHE A 623 -5.66 -15.06 -11.32
N THR A 624 -5.63 -16.38 -11.09
CA THR A 624 -6.52 -17.35 -11.76
C THR A 624 -7.52 -18.00 -10.82
N ILE A 625 -7.03 -18.77 -9.85
CA ILE A 625 -7.84 -19.65 -8.98
C ILE A 625 -7.88 -19.17 -7.51
N GLY A 626 -7.12 -18.13 -7.18
CA GLY A 626 -6.93 -17.65 -5.82
C GLY A 626 -5.88 -18.46 -5.07
N GLY A 627 -4.83 -17.78 -4.58
CA GLY A 627 -3.73 -18.39 -3.84
C GLY A 627 -3.84 -18.19 -2.33
N ASP A 628 -2.98 -18.87 -1.57
CA ASP A 628 -2.84 -18.71 -0.12
C ASP A 628 -2.04 -17.44 0.28
N PHE A 629 -1.49 -16.75 -0.71
CA PHE A 629 -0.64 -15.59 -0.54
C PHE A 629 -1.40 -14.28 -0.79
N THR A 630 -1.12 -13.27 0.04
CA THR A 630 -1.65 -11.92 -0.15
C THR A 630 -1.04 -11.25 -1.38
N THR A 631 -1.71 -10.22 -1.90
CA THR A 631 -1.16 -9.38 -2.98
C THR A 631 0.21 -8.79 -2.64
N ALA A 632 0.47 -8.48 -1.36
CA ALA A 632 1.78 -8.04 -0.88
C ALA A 632 2.87 -9.11 -1.06
N THR A 633 2.56 -10.35 -0.71
CA THR A 633 3.45 -11.49 -0.93
C THR A 633 3.73 -11.70 -2.41
N ILE A 634 2.72 -11.60 -3.27
CA ILE A 634 2.89 -11.70 -4.73
C ILE A 634 3.76 -10.57 -5.27
N TYR A 635 3.56 -9.33 -4.80
CA TYR A 635 4.42 -8.20 -5.14
C TYR A 635 5.89 -8.46 -4.75
N ASN A 636 6.12 -9.00 -3.55
CA ASN A 636 7.48 -9.37 -3.12
C ASN A 636 8.09 -10.51 -3.96
N LEU A 637 7.30 -11.50 -4.39
CA LEU A 637 7.77 -12.54 -5.32
C LEU A 637 8.19 -11.96 -6.67
N ILE A 638 7.40 -11.02 -7.21
CA ILE A 638 7.74 -10.30 -8.45
C ILE A 638 9.04 -9.49 -8.25
N ASN A 639 9.17 -8.81 -7.12
CA ASN A 639 10.39 -8.05 -6.82
C ASN A 639 11.62 -8.94 -6.73
N GLY A 640 11.48 -10.18 -6.23
CA GLY A 640 12.55 -11.16 -6.18
C GLY A 640 13.01 -11.69 -7.54
N LEU A 641 12.27 -11.42 -8.63
CA LEU A 641 12.68 -11.73 -10.01
C LEU A 641 13.51 -10.61 -10.66
N MET A 642 13.61 -9.43 -10.02
CA MET A 642 14.40 -8.32 -10.56
C MET A 642 15.91 -8.59 -10.47
N LYS A 643 16.68 -7.87 -11.29
CA LYS A 643 18.15 -7.90 -11.30
C LYS A 643 18.73 -7.64 -9.91
N LYS A 644 19.72 -8.45 -9.53
CA LYS A 644 20.46 -8.27 -8.28
C LYS A 644 21.23 -6.96 -8.31
N VAL A 645 21.30 -6.30 -7.17
CA VAL A 645 22.07 -5.07 -6.97
C VAL A 645 23.56 -5.42 -6.91
N ASP A 646 24.41 -4.59 -7.51
CA ASP A 646 25.87 -4.75 -7.43
C ASP A 646 26.35 -4.62 -5.98
N GLU A 647 27.03 -5.66 -5.49
CA GLU A 647 27.46 -5.76 -4.10
C GLU A 647 28.50 -4.72 -3.73
N LYS A 648 29.51 -4.53 -4.59
CA LYS A 648 30.63 -3.62 -4.30
C LYS A 648 30.13 -2.19 -4.20
N TRP A 649 29.32 -1.77 -5.16
CA TRP A 649 28.65 -0.47 -5.16
C TRP A 649 27.76 -0.29 -3.92
N ALA A 650 26.94 -1.29 -3.56
CA ALA A 650 26.02 -1.16 -2.44
C ALA A 650 26.77 -1.01 -1.11
N LYS A 651 27.82 -1.79 -0.88
CA LYS A 651 28.70 -1.67 0.31
C LYS A 651 29.38 -0.31 0.36
N GLN A 652 30.02 0.11 -0.74
CA GLN A 652 30.73 1.39 -0.81
C GLN A 652 29.80 2.59 -0.60
N THR A 653 28.64 2.61 -1.26
CA THR A 653 27.65 3.69 -1.15
C THR A 653 27.06 3.74 0.27
N THR A 654 26.81 2.59 0.89
CA THR A 654 26.33 2.53 2.28
C THR A 654 27.35 3.12 3.24
N GLU A 655 28.63 2.72 3.14
CA GLU A 655 29.69 3.22 4.01
C GLU A 655 29.97 4.71 3.79
N GLN A 656 29.96 5.18 2.54
CA GLN A 656 30.09 6.59 2.21
C GLN A 656 28.96 7.42 2.84
N LEU A 657 27.71 7.01 2.65
CA LEU A 657 26.56 7.71 3.21
C LEU A 657 26.58 7.69 4.74
N LYS A 658 26.91 6.54 5.34
CA LYS A 658 27.04 6.39 6.80
C LYS A 658 28.12 7.33 7.34
N LYS A 659 29.30 7.37 6.72
CA LYS A 659 30.40 8.26 7.10
C LYS A 659 30.01 9.73 6.95
N ALA A 660 29.32 10.10 5.86
CA ALA A 660 28.86 11.47 5.65
C ALA A 660 27.89 11.92 6.74
N ILE A 661 26.92 11.07 7.11
CA ILE A 661 25.96 11.37 8.19
C ILE A 661 26.66 11.43 9.55
N LEU A 662 27.50 10.45 9.88
CA LEU A 662 28.22 10.39 11.17
C LEU A 662 29.30 11.46 11.30
N SER A 663 29.76 12.08 10.20
CA SER A 663 30.62 13.27 10.28
C SER A 663 29.88 14.50 10.84
N LYS A 664 28.54 14.47 10.84
CA LYS A 664 27.68 15.52 11.39
C LYS A 664 27.04 15.12 12.71
N LEU A 665 26.75 13.83 12.91
CA LEU A 665 26.14 13.29 14.12
C LEU A 665 27.19 12.80 15.12
N ASP A 666 27.35 13.55 16.20
CA ASP A 666 28.17 13.30 17.38
C ASP A 666 27.31 13.01 18.64
N ASN A 667 27.90 13.10 19.83
CA ASN A 667 27.22 12.87 21.12
C ASN A 667 26.34 14.04 21.59
N ASN A 668 26.22 15.11 20.81
CA ASN A 668 25.40 16.28 21.12
C ASN A 668 24.73 16.85 19.85
N SER A 669 24.31 15.98 18.95
CA SER A 669 23.62 16.37 17.73
C SER A 669 22.59 15.35 17.26
N VAL A 670 21.58 15.84 16.57
CA VAL A 670 20.50 15.03 16.00
C VAL A 670 20.17 15.49 14.59
N LEU A 671 19.57 14.59 13.82
CA LEU A 671 19.02 14.87 12.50
C LEU A 671 17.50 14.70 12.52
N ILE A 672 16.79 15.77 12.19
CA ILE A 672 15.36 15.76 11.95
C ILE A 672 15.08 15.33 10.51
N TYR A 673 14.22 14.34 10.36
CA TYR A 673 13.94 13.71 9.07
C TYR A 673 12.43 13.46 8.89
N PRO A 674 11.87 13.63 7.69
CA PRO A 674 10.44 13.41 7.46
C PRO A 674 10.06 11.93 7.63
N SER A 675 8.87 11.66 8.20
CA SER A 675 8.35 10.30 8.36
C SER A 675 7.71 9.77 7.08
N VAL A 676 6.60 10.37 6.63
CA VAL A 676 5.91 10.00 5.38
C VAL A 676 5.38 11.23 4.64
N PRO A 677 5.09 11.14 3.33
CA PRO A 677 4.68 12.30 2.54
C PRO A 677 3.26 12.83 2.82
N PHE A 678 2.43 12.07 3.54
CA PHE A 678 1.04 12.38 3.86
C PHE A 678 0.56 11.51 5.04
N PRO A 679 -0.49 11.91 5.77
CA PRO A 679 -1.08 11.12 6.87
C PRO A 679 -1.62 9.77 6.40
N ALA A 680 -2.07 8.92 7.34
CA ALA A 680 -2.57 7.58 7.07
C ALA A 680 -3.49 7.50 5.83
N SER A 681 -3.02 6.75 4.82
CA SER A 681 -3.73 6.61 3.56
C SER A 681 -4.81 5.54 3.64
N TYR A 682 -5.74 5.55 2.68
CA TYR A 682 -6.76 4.51 2.58
C TYR A 682 -6.14 3.12 2.43
N HIS A 683 -6.87 2.10 2.85
CA HIS A 683 -6.44 0.72 2.68
C HIS A 683 -6.03 0.40 1.24
N TYR A 684 -5.01 -0.45 1.10
CA TYR A 684 -4.47 -0.92 -0.19
C TYR A 684 -3.78 0.14 -1.07
N THR A 685 -3.80 1.42 -0.68
CA THR A 685 -3.10 2.48 -1.44
C THR A 685 -1.58 2.31 -1.41
N ALA A 686 -1.04 1.54 -0.46
CA ALA A 686 0.38 1.18 -0.39
C ALA A 686 0.86 0.46 -1.66
N PHE A 687 -0.01 -0.26 -2.39
CA PHE A 687 0.34 -0.87 -3.67
C PHE A 687 0.61 0.15 -4.78
N LEU A 688 -0.01 1.33 -4.71
CA LEU A 688 0.21 2.42 -5.67
C LEU A 688 1.46 3.24 -5.33
N ARG A 689 1.94 3.14 -4.09
CA ARG A 689 3.06 3.93 -3.55
C ARG A 689 4.00 3.05 -2.71
N PRO A 690 4.55 1.95 -3.28
CA PRO A 690 5.21 0.92 -2.50
C PRO A 690 6.54 1.35 -1.88
N TYR A 691 7.11 2.49 -2.30
CA TYR A 691 8.45 2.93 -1.91
C TYR A 691 8.48 4.05 -0.84
N ASN A 692 7.32 4.51 -0.34
CA ASN A 692 7.31 5.53 0.71
C ASN A 692 7.98 5.07 2.02
N PHE A 693 8.08 3.76 2.26
CA PHE A 693 8.80 3.21 3.41
C PHE A 693 10.32 3.49 3.37
N ASN A 694 10.88 3.91 2.22
CA ASN A 694 12.29 4.31 2.10
C ASN A 694 12.69 5.40 3.10
N LEU A 695 11.76 6.29 3.45
CA LEU A 695 11.98 7.32 4.46
C LEU A 695 12.32 6.73 5.84
N PHE A 696 12.00 5.46 6.08
CA PHE A 696 12.33 4.75 7.31
C PHE A 696 13.46 3.75 7.13
N SER A 697 13.47 3.04 6.00
CA SER A 697 14.32 1.86 5.80
C SER A 697 15.80 2.20 5.67
N ILE A 698 16.13 3.41 5.22
CA ILE A 698 17.52 3.89 5.18
C ILE A 698 18.20 3.85 6.55
N TRP A 699 17.44 4.10 7.62
CA TRP A 699 17.97 4.09 8.98
C TRP A 699 18.26 2.68 9.52
N ASN A 700 17.61 1.66 8.95
CA ASN A 700 17.97 0.25 9.20
C ASN A 700 19.26 -0.11 8.46
N VAL A 701 19.36 0.30 7.19
CA VAL A 701 20.58 0.13 6.36
C VAL A 701 21.80 0.74 7.05
N LEU A 702 21.66 1.96 7.58
CA LEU A 702 22.76 2.66 8.27
C LEU A 702 22.92 2.27 9.74
N LYS A 703 21.99 1.47 10.29
CA LYS A 703 22.00 0.96 11.67
C LYS A 703 21.97 2.06 12.74
N LEU A 704 21.34 3.19 12.45
CA LEU A 704 21.27 4.37 13.35
C LEU A 704 20.01 4.35 14.22
N PRO A 705 20.03 4.75 15.49
CA PRO A 705 18.83 4.86 16.31
C PRO A 705 17.89 5.97 15.81
N VAL A 706 16.58 5.71 15.88
CA VAL A 706 15.54 6.65 15.41
C VAL A 706 14.32 6.61 16.32
N THR A 707 13.85 7.77 16.75
CA THR A 707 12.52 7.92 17.38
C THR A 707 11.54 8.53 16.39
N GLN A 708 10.43 7.85 16.14
CA GLN A 708 9.25 8.44 15.52
C GLN A 708 8.46 9.22 16.57
N VAL A 709 8.13 10.47 16.27
CA VAL A 709 7.49 11.41 17.21
C VAL A 709 6.18 11.93 16.61
N PRO A 710 5.04 11.79 17.32
CA PRO A 710 3.79 12.41 16.92
C PRO A 710 3.80 13.91 17.25
N LEU A 711 3.29 14.73 16.33
CA LEU A 711 3.21 16.19 16.46
C LEU A 711 1.75 16.69 16.55
N GLY A 712 0.82 15.80 16.94
CA GLY A 712 -0.62 16.07 16.94
C GLY A 712 -1.34 15.63 15.68
N LEU A 713 -2.53 16.19 15.45
CA LEU A 713 -3.43 15.82 14.36
C LEU A 713 -3.43 16.88 13.25
N GLY A 714 -3.48 16.40 12.00
CA GLY A 714 -3.75 17.24 10.84
C GLY A 714 -5.23 17.59 10.70
N LYS A 715 -5.56 18.35 9.65
CA LYS A 715 -6.91 18.83 9.30
C LYS A 715 -7.93 17.71 9.08
N ASP A 716 -7.47 16.54 8.67
CA ASP A 716 -8.32 15.36 8.42
C ASP A 716 -8.52 14.52 9.71
N GLY A 717 -8.08 15.02 10.88
CA GLY A 717 -8.13 14.31 12.16
C GLY A 717 -7.14 13.14 12.25
N LEU A 718 -6.13 13.09 11.37
CA LEU A 718 -5.16 12.01 11.31
C LEU A 718 -3.81 12.44 11.90
N PRO A 719 -3.05 11.52 12.52
CA PRO A 719 -1.77 11.84 13.09
C PRO A 719 -0.73 12.38 12.09
N MET A 720 0.07 13.31 12.59
CA MET A 720 1.24 13.88 11.93
C MET A 720 2.49 13.61 12.79
N GLY A 721 3.66 13.65 12.18
CA GLY A 721 4.88 13.28 12.88
C GLY A 721 6.16 13.46 12.08
N ILE A 722 7.28 13.36 12.79
CA ILE A 722 8.65 13.42 12.25
C ILE A 722 9.52 12.31 12.88
N GLN A 723 10.66 12.04 12.25
CA GLN A 723 11.70 11.17 12.77
C GLN A 723 12.84 12.01 13.36
N VAL A 724 13.37 11.57 14.50
CA VAL A 724 14.60 12.09 15.11
C VAL A 724 15.64 10.99 15.06
N VAL A 725 16.77 11.27 14.40
CA VAL A 725 17.88 10.33 14.19
C VAL A 725 19.10 10.81 14.99
N ALA A 726 19.83 9.90 15.63
CA ALA A 726 21.07 10.22 16.33
C ALA A 726 22.21 9.27 15.91
N ALA A 727 23.41 9.55 16.38
CA ALA A 727 24.54 8.65 16.27
C ALA A 727 24.30 7.33 17.04
N PRO A 728 24.99 6.23 16.67
CA PRO A 728 24.90 4.97 17.42
C PRO A 728 25.15 5.18 18.91
N PHE A 729 24.37 4.48 19.74
CA PHE A 729 24.40 4.56 21.20
C PHE A 729 24.00 5.92 21.80
N GLN A 730 23.53 6.87 20.99
CA GLN A 730 22.97 8.13 21.44
C GLN A 730 21.43 8.13 21.39
N ASP A 731 20.81 6.96 21.62
CA ASP A 731 19.36 6.78 21.70
C ASP A 731 18.70 7.78 22.66
N ARG A 732 19.40 8.13 23.76
CA ARG A 732 19.00 9.17 24.71
C ARG A 732 18.73 10.54 24.06
N LEU A 733 19.50 10.93 23.03
CA LEU A 733 19.32 12.20 22.32
C LEU A 733 18.01 12.20 21.53
N CYS A 734 17.72 11.11 20.80
CA CYS A 734 16.46 10.97 20.07
C CYS A 734 15.25 11.07 20.99
N ILE A 735 15.34 10.47 22.18
CA ILE A 735 14.23 10.44 23.14
C ILE A 735 14.11 11.78 23.89
N ALA A 736 15.21 12.43 24.24
CA ALA A 736 15.18 13.77 24.84
C ALA A 736 14.56 14.81 23.90
N VAL A 737 14.93 14.77 22.61
CA VAL A 737 14.31 15.63 21.59
C VAL A 737 12.83 15.29 21.40
N ALA A 738 12.46 14.00 21.42
CA ALA A 738 11.06 13.59 21.37
C ALA A 738 10.25 14.16 22.55
N LYS A 739 10.86 14.32 23.73
CA LYS A 739 10.21 14.90 24.91
C LYS A 739 9.95 16.39 24.74
N GLU A 740 10.89 17.15 24.18
CA GLU A 740 10.69 18.57 23.87
C GLU A 740 9.59 18.76 22.82
N LEU A 741 9.61 17.92 21.78
CA LEU A 741 8.55 17.90 20.75
C LEU A 741 7.17 17.57 21.36
N GLU A 742 7.11 16.61 22.28
CA GLU A 742 5.88 16.26 23.00
C GLU A 742 5.34 17.44 23.82
N GLN A 743 6.21 18.15 24.55
CA GLN A 743 5.82 19.31 25.35
C GLN A 743 5.29 20.47 24.49
N HIS A 744 5.90 20.70 23.32
CA HIS A 744 5.51 21.79 22.42
C HIS A 744 4.26 21.50 21.59
N PHE A 745 4.12 20.26 21.08
CA PHE A 745 3.03 19.88 20.17
C PHE A 745 1.91 19.07 20.85
N GLY A 746 2.13 18.61 22.07
CA GLY A 746 1.17 17.82 22.84
C GLY A 746 1.11 16.33 22.47
N GLY A 747 2.06 15.82 21.68
CA GLY A 747 2.29 14.39 21.43
C GLY A 747 1.10 13.60 20.90
N PHE A 748 0.86 12.43 21.52
CA PHE A 748 -0.28 11.56 21.24
C PHE A 748 -1.61 12.28 21.54
N LYS A 749 -2.59 12.09 20.65
CA LYS A 749 -3.97 12.54 20.84
C LYS A 749 -4.89 11.35 20.70
N GLU A 750 -5.86 11.24 21.58
CA GLU A 750 -6.81 10.13 21.53
C GLU A 750 -7.67 10.17 20.24
N PRO A 751 -7.91 9.01 19.58
CA PRO A 751 -8.79 8.88 18.42
C PRO A 751 -10.26 9.25 18.60
#